data_AF-A0A1C5Q8Z6-F1
#
_entry.id   AF-A0A1C5Q8Z6-F1
#
_cell.length_a   1.000
_cell.length_b   1.000
_cell.length_c   1.000
_cell.angle_alpha   90.00
_cell.angle_beta   90.00
_cell.angle_gamma   90.00
#
_symmetry.space_group_name_H-M   'P 1'
#
loop_
_entity.id
_entity.type
_entity.pdbx_description
1 polymer ?
#
loop_
_entity_poly.entity_id
_entity_poly.type
_entity_poly.pdbx_seq_one_letter_code
_entity_poly.pdbx_strand_id
1 'polypeptide(L)'
;MRKKKRWKKAGAALLTLSLLIGNVQGLLTQAEECPAIVLEEQITEQCESDQDETEQILTETETKPETEKQSESQTEPETEKQSEAGRENRETDLTETESESESGNRTEETTESEKMESESESEKNTELESDMESESESESESESESESETEDLYGIAACAAGALTPSGKPIARAAGWSAVTEANRVSPNFLPVKFYPGISSLEIFNTSSQVVVGTTSNGRKYLYPKTTGQGGKFGAIYHKVLYSNYRWYDLRMTVTNYTSKIHYDGGGTMESYPFILMIPSAIEWRFIQSLGGLVMKCEFLDSVTGAVSQVNTRLQWWDVDSAQRFGLKTGDGSVAGKYYYSGSRLYVESGATMAGVKNLEVLTGPGEESETVDPKYCAAYELQNCSTYYMAIGPRDHINDDDYSYARSHIKDYNDRLKNGTAATIDSSQTLKQTDTSLTIIDTPAPEKMVSSDGSNWGTENSVASVSDAYWYQIRQFVPWQSSNAYYQSFSIEDQLPQGTEYVGNVHVIREEDGKNMTGNFAIELTNGRLKVTAGSGMPGNKELYGYHFLIRFQMRMVPSAMTPQYSGNTAFYSTQNKAVTIYQHKTGGAAVEKWSNEVTTRGSVNRVEQAAPEKYLDGVPGKTEKSLVLREDEILFCVRQNLPENGVAFLPQTVTMTDQLASCLELLETKVELQRAGSGFSAAGNAQIQNQDGQLTVQVPLTAEDNGGILQIQMRCRIRKGMDLSPWKQTTADGSVWIRIPNKADVTLQWNNGAPQSVSKSTNQAQANLRINHIRLTKKIQVDDIVWAHGNPVFTFTLTGTDAAGAKQSWHQAVEFTKNQVPEKGTTTLTADFVVPAGVYEASEEKTMRYQLEQITQIQNGTQQGARVRFDLNTGGDGSAVFSNQKTTDTEESHTALVRNKIGK
;
A
#
# COMPACT_ATOMS: atom_id res chain seq x y z
N MET A 1 14.22 36.88 56.50
CA MET A 1 13.64 37.76 57.56
C MET A 1 12.18 38.12 57.18
N ARG A 2 11.40 38.77 58.08
CA ARG A 2 10.22 39.68 57.85
C ARG A 2 9.51 39.68 56.46
N LYS A 3 8.17 39.60 56.25
CA LYS A 3 6.90 39.48 57.04
C LYS A 3 5.87 38.72 56.14
N LYS A 4 4.84 37.93 56.51
CA LYS A 4 3.82 37.82 57.61
C LYS A 4 2.40 38.41 57.34
N LYS A 5 1.48 37.57 56.81
CA LYS A 5 -0.03 37.57 56.78
C LYS A 5 -0.47 36.28 56.05
N ARG A 6 -1.44 35.40 56.37
CA ARG A 6 -2.33 35.07 57.52
C ARG A 6 -3.77 35.66 57.65
N TRP A 7 -4.72 34.75 57.98
CA TRP A 7 -6.17 34.86 58.37
C TRP A 7 -7.18 35.04 57.20
N LYS A 8 -8.40 34.44 57.17
CA LYS A 8 -9.15 33.58 58.13
C LYS A 8 -10.31 32.77 57.44
N LYS A 9 -10.81 31.70 58.12
CA LYS A 9 -12.17 31.06 58.19
C LYS A 9 -13.33 31.45 57.21
N ALA A 10 -14.40 30.65 56.96
CA ALA A 10 -14.73 29.20 57.14
C ALA A 10 -16.19 28.90 56.65
N GLY A 11 -16.54 27.61 56.42
CA GLY A 11 -17.90 27.06 56.13
C GLY A 11 -17.83 25.97 55.04
N ALA A 12 -18.28 24.70 55.14
CA ALA A 12 -19.48 24.04 55.71
C ALA A 12 -20.73 24.12 54.79
N ALA A 13 -21.52 23.06 54.50
CA ALA A 13 -21.43 21.59 54.65
C ALA A 13 -22.52 20.92 53.71
N LEU A 14 -23.00 19.66 53.72
CA LEU A 14 -22.90 18.46 54.60
C LEU A 14 -23.44 17.16 53.89
N LEU A 15 -22.70 16.03 53.88
CA LEU A 15 -23.16 14.61 53.65
C LEU A 15 -23.86 14.25 52.29
N THR A 16 -24.07 12.98 51.86
CA THR A 16 -23.84 11.58 52.34
C THR A 16 -23.58 10.67 51.10
N LEU A 17 -22.61 9.74 51.07
CA LEU A 17 -22.72 8.27 51.34
C LEU A 17 -23.77 7.53 50.45
N SER A 18 -23.52 6.37 49.79
CA SER A 18 -22.75 5.19 50.24
C SER A 18 -22.42 4.17 49.12
N LEU A 19 -21.32 3.40 49.28
CA LEU A 19 -21.07 1.98 48.89
C LEU A 19 -21.28 1.55 47.41
N LEU A 20 -20.62 0.51 46.87
CA LEU A 20 -19.96 -0.67 47.46
C LEU A 20 -18.59 -0.99 46.81
N ILE A 21 -17.79 -1.84 47.46
CA ILE A 21 -16.52 -2.40 46.94
C ILE A 21 -16.75 -3.86 46.51
N GLY A 22 -16.14 -4.28 45.40
CA GLY A 22 -16.05 -5.68 44.97
C GLY A 22 -14.69 -5.96 44.32
N ASN A 23 -14.00 -7.02 44.76
CA ASN A 23 -12.61 -7.28 44.39
C ASN A 23 -12.45 -8.33 43.28
N VAL A 24 -11.53 -8.04 42.35
CA VAL A 24 -10.41 -8.88 41.89
C VAL A 24 -10.59 -10.41 41.91
N GLN A 25 -10.69 -11.04 40.73
CA GLN A 25 -9.79 -12.13 40.24
C GLN A 25 -10.22 -12.65 38.85
N GLY A 26 -9.29 -13.25 38.08
CA GLY A 26 -9.59 -14.01 36.86
C GLY A 26 -8.74 -13.65 35.63
N LEU A 27 -7.70 -14.43 35.36
CA LEU A 27 -6.88 -14.41 34.14
C LEU A 27 -6.53 -15.88 33.80
N LEU A 28 -6.07 -16.15 32.56
CA LEU A 28 -5.79 -17.48 31.94
C LEU A 28 -7.09 -18.14 31.41
N THR A 29 -7.27 -18.56 30.14
CA THR A 29 -6.46 -19.13 29.03
C THR A 29 -6.40 -20.67 28.98
N GLN A 30 -7.15 -21.25 28.05
CA GLN A 30 -6.88 -22.45 27.23
C GLN A 30 -7.99 -22.48 26.14
N ALA A 31 -7.79 -22.59 24.82
CA ALA A 31 -6.79 -23.23 23.94
C ALA A 31 -7.18 -24.65 23.49
N GLU A 32 -7.69 -24.76 22.25
CA GLU A 32 -7.71 -25.93 21.35
C GLU A 32 -8.15 -25.37 19.96
N GLU A 33 -7.24 -25.30 19.00
CA GLU A 33 -7.03 -26.23 17.86
C GLU A 33 -7.83 -25.87 16.59
N CYS A 34 -7.10 -25.50 15.53
CA CYS A 34 -7.62 -25.29 14.18
C CYS A 34 -7.03 -26.34 13.22
N PRO A 35 -7.84 -27.15 12.52
CA PRO A 35 -7.34 -28.00 11.45
C PRO A 35 -7.05 -27.19 10.19
N ALA A 36 -5.95 -27.52 9.49
CA ALA A 36 -5.67 -26.98 8.17
C ALA A 36 -6.61 -27.60 7.12
N ILE A 37 -7.12 -26.79 6.19
CA ILE A 37 -7.85 -27.26 5.01
C ILE A 37 -7.14 -26.71 3.78
N VAL A 38 -6.67 -27.62 2.92
CA VAL A 38 -6.18 -27.32 1.57
C VAL A 38 -7.40 -27.15 0.67
N LEU A 39 -7.37 -26.14 -0.21
CA LEU A 39 -8.33 -25.99 -1.30
C LEU A 39 -7.59 -26.10 -2.64
N GLU A 40 -8.04 -27.02 -3.47
CA GLU A 40 -7.51 -27.25 -4.82
C GLU A 40 -8.09 -26.22 -5.80
N GLU A 41 -7.28 -25.78 -6.76
CA GLU A 41 -7.78 -24.97 -7.89
C GLU A 41 -8.53 -25.87 -8.88
N GLN A 42 -9.76 -25.48 -9.23
CA GLN A 42 -10.40 -25.91 -10.48
C GLN A 42 -10.59 -24.71 -11.40
N ILE A 43 -9.69 -24.60 -12.38
CA ILE A 43 -9.89 -23.76 -13.55
C ILE A 43 -10.92 -24.45 -14.46
N THR A 44 -11.84 -23.68 -15.03
CA THR A 44 -12.71 -24.14 -16.11
C THR A 44 -12.84 -23.02 -17.13
N GLU A 45 -12.30 -23.24 -18.33
CA GLU A 45 -12.51 -22.36 -19.47
C GLU A 45 -13.94 -22.52 -20.01
N GLN A 46 -14.56 -21.43 -20.46
CA GLN A 46 -15.40 -21.50 -21.64
C GLN A 46 -15.38 -20.17 -22.40
N CYS A 47 -15.40 -20.29 -23.74
CA CYS A 47 -15.26 -19.18 -24.68
C CYS A 47 -16.64 -18.73 -25.20
N GLU A 48 -16.59 -17.91 -26.27
CA GLU A 48 -17.70 -17.55 -27.17
C GLU A 48 -18.69 -16.48 -26.64
N SER A 49 -19.17 -15.55 -27.46
CA SER A 49 -18.67 -15.06 -28.77
C SER A 49 -19.38 -13.75 -29.16
N ASP A 50 -19.18 -13.35 -30.41
CA ASP A 50 -20.06 -12.52 -31.24
C ASP A 50 -19.91 -10.98 -31.24
N GLN A 51 -20.08 -10.49 -32.46
CA GLN A 51 -20.03 -9.11 -32.95
C GLN A 51 -21.46 -8.50 -32.85
N ASP A 52 -21.82 -7.32 -33.36
CA ASP A 52 -21.24 -6.52 -34.44
C ASP A 52 -21.71 -5.04 -34.41
N GLU A 53 -21.23 -4.27 -35.40
CA GLU A 53 -21.86 -3.10 -36.06
C GLU A 53 -23.25 -2.61 -35.57
N THR A 54 -23.60 -1.31 -35.56
CA THR A 54 -23.06 -0.08 -36.19
C THR A 54 -23.43 1.15 -35.29
N GLU A 55 -23.47 2.45 -35.65
CA GLU A 55 -23.41 3.26 -36.88
C GLU A 55 -22.87 4.69 -36.56
N GLN A 56 -22.79 5.55 -37.56
CA GLN A 56 -22.46 6.99 -37.55
C GLN A 56 -23.65 7.85 -37.01
N ILE A 57 -23.69 9.19 -36.98
CA ILE A 57 -23.03 10.32 -37.70
C ILE A 57 -23.24 11.61 -36.82
N LEU A 58 -22.67 12.82 -36.94
CA LEU A 58 -22.16 13.63 -38.07
C LEU A 58 -21.00 14.59 -37.63
N THR A 59 -21.00 15.86 -38.08
CA THR A 59 -19.99 16.93 -37.92
C THR A 59 -20.52 18.10 -37.04
N GLU A 60 -19.91 19.29 -36.82
CA GLU A 60 -18.86 20.12 -37.48
C GLU A 60 -18.41 21.24 -36.47
N THR A 61 -17.50 22.22 -36.65
CA THR A 61 -16.71 22.78 -37.79
C THR A 61 -15.41 23.46 -37.27
N GLU A 62 -14.32 23.45 -38.07
CA GLU A 62 -13.18 24.43 -38.08
C GLU A 62 -12.30 24.66 -36.80
N THR A 63 -11.04 25.14 -36.87
CA THR A 63 -10.21 25.65 -37.99
C THR A 63 -8.73 25.18 -37.90
N LYS A 64 -8.01 25.19 -39.03
CA LYS A 64 -6.54 24.99 -39.22
C LYS A 64 -5.78 26.35 -39.18
N PRO A 65 -4.47 26.54 -39.54
CA PRO A 65 -3.44 25.67 -40.16
C PRO A 65 -2.10 25.63 -39.34
N GLU A 66 -0.87 25.27 -39.79
CA GLU A 66 -0.22 24.90 -41.08
C GLU A 66 1.02 24.00 -40.71
N THR A 67 1.29 22.81 -41.30
CA THR A 67 2.09 22.51 -42.55
C THR A 67 3.61 22.79 -42.37
N GLU A 68 4.61 21.95 -42.70
CA GLU A 68 4.98 21.13 -43.90
C GLU A 68 5.47 19.69 -43.53
N LYS A 69 5.25 18.61 -44.30
CA LYS A 69 5.95 18.07 -45.51
C LYS A 69 7.45 17.72 -45.29
N GLN A 70 8.03 16.64 -45.83
CA GLN A 70 7.71 15.84 -47.05
C GLN A 70 8.30 14.39 -47.05
N SER A 71 7.76 13.49 -47.91
CA SER A 71 8.36 12.39 -48.76
C SER A 71 9.77 11.80 -48.47
N GLU A 72 10.15 10.54 -48.79
CA GLU A 72 9.57 9.38 -49.52
C GLU A 72 10.45 8.11 -49.24
N SER A 73 9.92 6.93 -48.88
CA SER A 73 9.57 5.73 -49.68
C SER A 73 10.70 4.80 -50.22
N GLN A 74 10.72 3.54 -49.74
CA GLN A 74 11.04 2.25 -50.44
C GLN A 74 12.43 2.08 -51.12
N THR A 75 13.03 0.88 -51.33
CA THR A 75 12.50 -0.50 -51.48
C THR A 75 13.55 -1.56 -51.08
N GLU A 76 13.13 -2.81 -50.88
CA GLU A 76 13.93 -4.07 -50.79
C GLU A 76 14.40 -4.55 -52.22
N PRO A 77 14.92 -5.79 -52.53
CA PRO A 77 15.07 -7.02 -51.71
C PRO A 77 16.28 -7.97 -52.01
N GLU A 78 16.23 -9.20 -51.44
CA GLU A 78 16.84 -10.49 -51.88
C GLU A 78 18.38 -10.69 -51.79
N THR A 79 18.98 -11.90 -51.65
CA THR A 79 18.58 -13.27 -51.21
C THR A 79 19.88 -14.11 -51.03
N GLU A 80 19.96 -15.10 -50.11
CA GLU A 80 20.47 -16.50 -50.32
C GLU A 80 20.64 -17.34 -49.02
N LYS A 81 21.06 -18.63 -49.14
CA LYS A 81 20.83 -19.73 -48.16
C LYS A 81 22.05 -20.66 -47.93
N GLN A 82 21.87 -21.62 -47.01
CA GLN A 82 22.63 -22.88 -46.77
C GLN A 82 23.93 -22.74 -45.94
N SER A 83 24.40 -23.76 -45.20
CA SER A 83 24.06 -25.21 -45.18
C SER A 83 24.01 -25.82 -43.76
N GLU A 84 23.72 -27.13 -43.67
CA GLU A 84 23.39 -27.88 -42.44
C GLU A 84 24.57 -28.61 -41.76
N ALA A 85 24.23 -29.30 -40.65
CA ALA A 85 24.90 -30.42 -39.96
C ALA A 85 25.99 -30.10 -38.91
N GLY A 86 26.04 -30.79 -37.76
CA GLY A 86 25.07 -31.74 -37.17
C GLY A 86 25.70 -32.77 -36.21
N ARG A 87 24.87 -33.35 -35.31
CA ARG A 87 25.22 -34.42 -34.32
C ARG A 87 26.25 -34.01 -33.23
N GLU A 88 26.39 -34.67 -32.07
CA GLU A 88 25.66 -35.81 -31.48
C GLU A 88 25.60 -35.75 -29.93
N ASN A 89 24.84 -36.68 -29.34
CA ASN A 89 24.58 -36.97 -27.92
C ASN A 89 25.76 -36.83 -26.94
N ARG A 90 25.44 -36.54 -25.64
CA ARG A 90 25.49 -37.45 -24.46
C ARG A 90 25.51 -36.61 -23.15
N GLU A 91 24.52 -36.59 -22.26
CA GLU A 91 23.92 -37.63 -21.39
C GLU A 91 24.84 -38.07 -20.22
N THR A 92 24.47 -37.73 -18.97
CA THR A 92 24.93 -38.28 -17.66
C THR A 92 26.44 -38.18 -17.32
N ASP A 93 26.85 -38.01 -16.06
CA ASP A 93 26.35 -38.73 -14.88
C ASP A 93 26.48 -37.97 -13.54
N LEU A 94 25.82 -38.50 -12.51
CA LEU A 94 25.97 -38.13 -11.11
C LEU A 94 26.98 -39.07 -10.43
N THR A 95 27.86 -38.54 -9.58
CA THR A 95 28.52 -39.34 -8.54
C THR A 95 28.57 -38.55 -7.24
N GLU A 96 27.63 -38.85 -6.35
CA GLU A 96 27.81 -38.62 -4.91
C GLU A 96 28.93 -39.53 -4.39
N THR A 97 29.64 -39.12 -3.34
CA THR A 97 30.37 -40.07 -2.49
C THR A 97 30.53 -39.48 -1.09
N GLU A 98 29.70 -39.94 -0.15
CA GLU A 98 29.91 -39.72 1.28
C GLU A 98 31.07 -40.58 1.79
N SER A 99 31.78 -40.14 2.82
CA SER A 99 32.21 -41.03 3.93
C SER A 99 32.64 -40.23 5.16
N GLU A 100 32.39 -40.79 6.34
CA GLU A 100 32.57 -40.17 7.65
C GLU A 100 33.94 -40.52 8.30
N SER A 101 34.42 -39.66 9.20
CA SER A 101 34.98 -40.00 10.54
C SER A 101 35.55 -38.71 11.17
N GLU A 102 35.17 -38.23 12.36
CA GLU A 102 34.94 -38.81 13.71
C GLU A 102 36.13 -38.64 14.68
N SER A 103 35.80 -38.23 15.91
CA SER A 103 36.64 -38.12 17.12
C SER A 103 37.74 -37.02 17.17
N GLY A 104 37.94 -36.32 18.30
CA GLY A 104 37.09 -36.30 19.50
C GLY A 104 37.56 -35.46 20.70
N ASN A 105 36.59 -34.74 21.29
CA ASN A 105 36.23 -34.65 22.72
C ASN A 105 37.20 -34.13 23.83
N ARG A 106 36.62 -33.34 24.76
CA ARG A 106 37.10 -32.94 26.12
C ARG A 106 38.31 -31.99 26.24
N THR A 107 38.49 -31.21 27.34
CA THR A 107 37.86 -31.22 28.70
C THR A 107 37.61 -29.79 29.27
N GLU A 108 36.99 -29.69 30.45
CA GLU A 108 36.62 -28.46 31.18
C GLU A 108 37.73 -27.87 32.08
N GLU A 109 37.64 -26.57 32.41
CA GLU A 109 37.90 -25.89 33.72
C GLU A 109 37.66 -24.37 33.51
N THR A 110 36.68 -23.63 34.08
CA THR A 110 36.25 -23.34 35.47
C THR A 110 37.24 -22.58 36.35
N THR A 111 36.99 -21.28 36.57
CA THR A 111 37.25 -20.61 37.86
C THR A 111 36.35 -19.39 38.05
N GLU A 112 35.74 -19.23 39.23
CA GLU A 112 34.96 -18.05 39.64
C GLU A 112 35.71 -17.21 40.67
N SER A 113 35.44 -15.90 40.71
CA SER A 113 35.55 -14.96 41.86
C SER A 113 34.87 -13.65 41.43
N GLU A 114 33.74 -13.17 42.00
CA GLU A 114 33.50 -12.65 43.36
C GLU A 114 34.47 -11.51 43.78
N LYS A 115 34.05 -10.39 44.40
CA LYS A 115 32.71 -9.72 44.56
C LYS A 115 32.90 -8.33 45.25
N MET A 116 31.83 -7.54 45.32
CA MET A 116 31.65 -6.28 46.09
C MET A 116 32.41 -5.07 45.51
N GLU A 117 31.85 -3.86 45.34
CA GLU A 117 30.95 -3.02 46.16
C GLU A 117 31.62 -2.34 47.37
N SER A 118 31.85 -1.03 47.23
CA SER A 118 31.48 -0.04 48.27
C SER A 118 31.35 1.37 47.67
N GLU A 119 30.37 2.13 48.17
CA GLU A 119 30.10 3.52 47.78
C GLU A 119 30.93 4.50 48.63
N SER A 120 31.18 5.72 48.12
CA SER A 120 31.05 6.94 48.94
C SER A 120 31.11 8.22 48.09
N GLU A 121 30.16 9.13 48.31
CA GLU A 121 30.14 10.48 47.73
C GLU A 121 31.15 11.43 48.41
N SER A 122 31.56 12.50 47.71
CA SER A 122 31.60 13.87 48.28
C SER A 122 31.81 14.92 47.18
N GLU A 123 31.50 16.18 47.48
CA GLU A 123 31.25 17.24 46.48
C GLU A 123 32.33 18.33 46.38
N LYS A 124 32.35 18.99 45.20
CA LYS A 124 32.49 20.45 44.95
C LYS A 124 33.78 21.21 45.32
N ASN A 125 34.24 21.95 44.30
CA ASN A 125 34.71 23.35 44.32
C ASN A 125 36.02 23.66 45.10
N THR A 126 36.86 24.61 44.69
CA THR A 126 36.57 25.91 44.04
C THR A 126 37.56 26.30 42.93
N GLU A 127 37.12 27.23 42.09
CA GLU A 127 37.97 28.05 41.21
C GLU A 127 38.96 28.92 42.01
N LEU A 128 40.08 29.30 41.39
CA LEU A 128 40.63 30.68 41.44
C LEU A 128 41.76 30.86 40.41
N GLU A 129 41.79 32.03 39.76
CA GLU A 129 42.83 32.45 38.82
C GLU A 129 43.98 33.18 39.55
N SER A 130 45.20 33.09 39.02
CA SER A 130 46.18 34.20 39.06
C SER A 130 47.37 33.94 38.13
N ASP A 131 47.74 34.93 37.32
CA ASP A 131 48.97 34.92 36.51
C ASP A 131 50.24 34.97 37.39
N MET A 132 51.35 34.41 36.91
CA MET A 132 52.52 35.21 36.50
C MET A 132 53.67 34.36 35.93
N GLU A 133 54.54 35.01 35.16
CA GLU A 133 55.73 34.44 34.51
C GLU A 133 56.87 34.16 35.50
N SER A 134 57.71 33.15 35.22
CA SER A 134 59.17 33.27 35.39
C SER A 134 59.90 32.26 34.51
N GLU A 135 60.98 32.68 33.85
CA GLU A 135 61.95 31.76 33.24
C GLU A 135 62.89 31.20 34.32
N SER A 136 63.35 29.95 34.16
CA SER A 136 64.74 29.57 34.48
C SER A 136 65.11 28.23 33.86
N GLU A 137 66.35 28.14 33.38
CA GLU A 137 66.95 26.92 32.82
C GLU A 137 67.47 26.00 33.93
N SER A 138 67.44 24.69 33.69
CA SER A 138 68.34 23.73 34.35
C SER A 138 68.51 22.49 33.48
N GLU A 139 69.76 22.08 33.27
CA GLU A 139 70.15 20.95 32.41
C GLU A 139 70.18 19.61 33.17
N SER A 140 70.24 18.51 32.41
CA SER A 140 70.63 17.15 32.86
C SER A 140 69.67 16.44 33.85
N GLU A 141 69.70 15.11 34.02
CA GLU A 141 70.66 14.10 33.54
C GLU A 141 69.99 13.01 32.69
N SER A 142 70.82 12.26 31.95
CA SER A 142 70.44 11.07 31.18
C SER A 142 70.76 9.80 31.96
N GLU A 143 69.85 8.83 32.01
CA GLU A 143 70.21 7.43 32.26
C GLU A 143 69.90 6.57 31.03
N SER A 144 70.80 5.63 30.75
CA SER A 144 70.84 4.79 29.57
C SER A 144 70.53 3.34 29.92
N GLU A 145 69.73 2.65 29.11
CA GLU A 145 69.77 1.18 29.04
C GLU A 145 70.28 0.72 27.67
N SER A 146 70.86 -0.48 27.66
CA SER A 146 71.91 -0.88 26.72
C SER A 146 71.45 -1.28 25.33
N GLU A 147 72.26 -0.88 24.34
CA GLU A 147 72.25 -1.42 22.98
C GLU A 147 72.46 -2.94 22.96
N SER A 148 71.88 -3.62 21.96
CA SER A 148 72.29 -4.96 21.55
C SER A 148 72.45 -4.97 20.03
N GLU A 149 73.61 -5.41 19.54
CA GLU A 149 74.12 -5.10 18.21
C GLU A 149 73.31 -5.72 17.05
N THR A 150 72.74 -4.87 16.19
CA THR A 150 72.41 -5.22 14.79
C THR A 150 72.79 -4.08 13.83
N GLU A 151 74.09 -3.77 13.76
CA GLU A 151 74.66 -3.04 12.64
C GLU A 151 74.52 -3.87 11.35
N ASP A 152 73.59 -3.49 10.46
CA ASP A 152 73.83 -3.53 9.01
C ASP A 152 72.74 -2.78 8.21
N LEU A 153 73.16 -1.94 7.26
CA LEU A 153 72.35 -1.33 6.18
C LEU A 153 71.18 -0.36 6.54
N TYR A 154 71.35 0.55 7.50
CA TYR A 154 70.63 1.85 7.44
C TYR A 154 71.28 2.81 6.43
N GLY A 155 71.28 2.39 5.16
CA GLY A 155 71.87 3.11 4.03
C GLY A 155 71.04 4.31 3.53
N ILE A 156 70.68 5.24 4.43
CA ILE A 156 70.10 6.53 4.08
C ILE A 156 70.92 7.62 4.76
N ALA A 157 71.73 8.34 3.98
CA ALA A 157 72.27 9.60 4.43
C ALA A 157 71.11 10.59 4.62
N ALA A 158 70.95 11.13 5.83
CA ALA A 158 70.04 12.25 6.04
C ALA A 158 70.63 13.48 5.33
N CYS A 159 70.13 13.78 4.13
CA CYS A 159 70.61 14.88 3.27
C CYS A 159 70.21 16.27 3.79
N ALA A 160 70.65 16.60 5.00
CA ALA A 160 70.47 17.88 5.70
C ALA A 160 71.34 19.02 5.13
N ALA A 161 71.51 19.06 3.81
CA ALA A 161 72.37 20.02 3.09
C ALA A 161 71.86 20.33 1.67
N GLY A 162 70.56 20.62 1.51
CA GLY A 162 69.98 21.10 0.25
C GLY A 162 69.03 20.11 -0.42
N ALA A 163 67.84 19.94 0.17
CA ALA A 163 66.74 19.21 -0.44
C ALA A 163 66.40 19.79 -1.84
N LEU A 164 66.44 18.96 -2.89
CA LEU A 164 66.00 19.36 -4.23
C LEU A 164 64.51 19.75 -4.18
N THR A 165 64.15 20.80 -4.92
CA THR A 165 62.75 21.25 -4.97
C THR A 165 61.90 20.18 -5.67
N PRO A 166 60.77 19.73 -5.09
CA PRO A 166 59.97 18.67 -5.69
C PRO A 166 59.46 19.01 -7.10
N SER A 167 59.46 18.01 -7.98
CA SER A 167 59.07 18.12 -9.38
C SER A 167 57.65 18.66 -9.55
N GLY A 168 57.55 19.75 -10.33
CA GLY A 168 56.29 20.41 -10.67
C GLY A 168 56.23 21.85 -10.16
N LYS A 169 55.03 22.29 -9.77
CA LYS A 169 54.77 23.58 -9.10
C LYS A 169 54.10 23.31 -7.75
N PRO A 170 54.31 24.14 -6.70
CA PRO A 170 53.52 24.03 -5.47
C PRO A 170 52.03 24.00 -5.79
N ILE A 171 51.26 23.11 -5.15
CA ILE A 171 49.86 22.83 -5.50
C ILE A 171 48.98 24.08 -5.43
N ALA A 172 49.27 25.00 -4.51
CA ALA A 172 48.62 26.31 -4.39
C ALA A 172 48.90 27.29 -5.55
N ARG A 173 49.75 26.91 -6.51
CA ARG A 173 50.08 27.65 -7.74
C ARG A 173 49.79 26.82 -9.00
N ALA A 174 49.16 25.65 -8.86
CA ALA A 174 48.73 24.80 -9.96
C ALA A 174 47.34 25.22 -10.49
N ALA A 175 47.08 24.98 -11.78
CA ALA A 175 45.82 25.39 -12.41
C ALA A 175 44.68 24.41 -12.09
N GLY A 176 43.50 24.96 -11.75
CA GLY A 176 42.30 24.16 -11.44
C GLY A 176 42.31 23.48 -10.07
N TRP A 177 43.20 23.90 -9.17
CA TRP A 177 43.30 23.41 -7.79
C TRP A 177 42.75 24.45 -6.80
N SER A 178 41.87 24.01 -5.90
CA SER A 178 41.22 24.87 -4.89
C SER A 178 41.70 24.54 -3.48
N ALA A 179 42.11 25.56 -2.72
CA ALA A 179 42.39 25.40 -1.30
C ALA A 179 41.09 25.09 -0.55
N VAL A 180 41.08 24.06 0.29
CA VAL A 180 39.98 23.86 1.23
C VAL A 180 40.10 24.78 2.44
N THR A 181 38.97 25.32 2.84
CA THR A 181 38.76 26.25 3.95
C THR A 181 37.35 26.03 4.49
N GLU A 182 36.98 26.63 5.62
CA GLU A 182 35.60 26.53 6.14
C GLU A 182 34.53 27.12 5.18
N ALA A 183 34.95 28.02 4.28
CA ALA A 183 34.12 28.59 3.22
C ALA A 183 34.07 27.70 1.96
N ASN A 184 35.14 26.96 1.65
CA ASN A 184 35.23 26.09 0.48
C ASN A 184 34.82 24.64 0.82
N ARG A 185 33.51 24.45 0.98
CA ARG A 185 32.88 23.14 1.15
C ARG A 185 32.83 22.38 -0.18
N VAL A 186 32.94 21.05 -0.10
CA VAL A 186 32.84 20.14 -1.26
C VAL A 186 31.42 19.57 -1.38
N SER A 187 31.05 19.18 -2.60
CA SER A 187 29.69 18.72 -2.89
C SER A 187 29.40 17.35 -2.27
N PRO A 188 28.21 17.10 -1.67
CA PRO A 188 27.83 15.76 -1.25
C PRO A 188 27.66 14.76 -2.41
N ASN A 189 27.54 15.25 -3.65
CA ASN A 189 27.23 14.42 -4.82
C ASN A 189 28.41 13.53 -5.29
N PHE A 190 29.60 13.71 -4.72
CA PHE A 190 30.78 12.90 -4.99
C PHE A 190 31.11 12.04 -3.77
N LEU A 191 30.69 10.77 -3.82
CA LEU A 191 30.84 9.83 -2.72
C LEU A 191 32.27 9.25 -2.70
N PRO A 192 33.03 9.40 -1.60
CA PRO A 192 34.40 8.90 -1.53
C PRO A 192 34.52 7.38 -1.48
N VAL A 193 35.61 6.83 -2.04
CA VAL A 193 35.90 5.39 -2.06
C VAL A 193 36.49 4.93 -0.73
N LYS A 194 35.99 3.85 -0.13
CA LYS A 194 36.38 3.37 1.22
C LYS A 194 36.34 1.85 1.34
N PHE A 195 37.15 1.31 2.26
CA PHE A 195 36.93 -0.03 2.80
C PHE A 195 35.89 -0.02 3.92
N TYR A 196 34.76 -0.70 3.73
CA TYR A 196 33.68 -0.86 4.70
C TYR A 196 33.90 -2.15 5.51
N PRO A 197 34.24 -2.08 6.82
CA PRO A 197 34.53 -3.26 7.62
C PRO A 197 33.35 -4.25 7.66
N GLY A 198 33.60 -5.51 7.36
CA GLY A 198 32.57 -6.56 7.29
C GLY A 198 31.76 -6.60 6.00
N ILE A 199 31.96 -5.65 5.07
CA ILE A 199 31.24 -5.58 3.79
C ILE A 199 32.21 -5.68 2.59
N SER A 200 33.29 -4.90 2.62
CA SER A 200 34.33 -4.92 1.57
C SER A 200 35.29 -6.10 1.73
N SER A 201 35.94 -6.47 0.64
CA SER A 201 36.99 -7.50 0.59
C SER A 201 38.00 -7.21 -0.51
N LEU A 202 39.10 -7.98 -0.56
CA LEU A 202 40.17 -7.85 -1.54
C LEU A 202 40.41 -9.19 -2.27
N GLU A 203 40.15 -9.22 -3.56
CA GLU A 203 40.57 -10.28 -4.48
C GLU A 203 41.88 -9.89 -5.18
N ILE A 204 42.78 -10.86 -5.40
CA ILE A 204 44.00 -10.68 -6.19
C ILE A 204 43.91 -11.57 -7.43
N PHE A 205 44.01 -10.98 -8.62
CA PHE A 205 44.01 -11.73 -9.88
C PHE A 205 45.41 -11.75 -10.51
N ASN A 206 45.79 -12.89 -11.09
CA ASN A 206 47.00 -13.05 -11.86
C ASN A 206 46.84 -14.17 -12.91
N THR A 207 47.04 -13.85 -14.18
CA THR A 207 47.00 -14.79 -15.32
C THR A 207 48.40 -15.14 -15.86
N SER A 208 49.48 -14.80 -15.14
CA SER A 208 50.87 -15.01 -15.57
C SER A 208 51.75 -15.65 -14.49
N SER A 209 52.39 -16.77 -14.83
CA SER A 209 53.44 -17.40 -14.01
C SER A 209 54.71 -16.53 -13.84
N GLN A 210 54.82 -15.45 -14.61
CA GLN A 210 55.90 -14.46 -14.52
C GLN A 210 55.58 -13.29 -13.58
N VAL A 211 54.52 -13.40 -12.78
CA VAL A 211 54.21 -12.47 -11.69
C VAL A 211 54.18 -13.26 -10.38
N VAL A 212 54.91 -12.76 -9.37
CA VAL A 212 54.80 -13.26 -8.00
C VAL A 212 53.54 -12.68 -7.39
N VAL A 213 52.64 -13.55 -6.97
CA VAL A 213 51.61 -13.25 -5.98
C VAL A 213 52.10 -13.83 -4.65
N GLY A 214 52.25 -12.98 -3.64
CA GLY A 214 52.70 -13.43 -2.32
C GLY A 214 51.85 -12.87 -1.19
N THR A 215 52.04 -13.42 0.01
CA THR A 215 51.37 -12.99 1.24
C THR A 215 52.44 -12.78 2.32
N THR A 216 52.37 -11.71 3.09
CA THR A 216 53.25 -11.50 4.25
C THR A 216 52.71 -12.24 5.48
N SER A 217 53.51 -12.33 6.56
CA SER A 217 53.08 -12.85 7.86
C SER A 217 51.76 -12.25 8.34
N ASN A 218 51.57 -10.95 8.14
CA ASN A 218 50.38 -10.19 8.55
C ASN A 218 49.26 -10.22 7.48
N GLY A 219 49.19 -11.26 6.65
CA GLY A 219 48.12 -11.49 5.67
C GLY A 219 48.08 -10.55 4.45
N ARG A 220 48.90 -9.49 4.43
CA ARG A 220 48.96 -8.49 3.35
C ARG A 220 49.39 -9.15 2.04
N LYS A 221 48.76 -8.78 0.93
CA LYS A 221 49.02 -9.38 -0.39
C LYS A 221 49.98 -8.52 -1.18
N TYR A 222 50.89 -9.10 -1.96
CA TYR A 222 51.78 -8.31 -2.83
C TYR A 222 51.94 -8.93 -4.21
N LEU A 223 52.27 -8.05 -5.16
CA LEU A 223 52.42 -8.31 -6.59
C LEU A 223 53.76 -7.77 -7.08
N TYR A 224 54.51 -8.60 -7.81
CA TYR A 224 55.79 -8.23 -8.40
C TYR A 224 56.04 -8.99 -9.73
N PRO A 225 56.16 -8.30 -10.89
CA PRO A 225 56.44 -8.95 -12.17
C PRO A 225 57.94 -9.29 -12.30
N LYS A 226 58.27 -10.50 -12.75
CA LYS A 226 59.65 -10.97 -12.94
C LYS A 226 60.31 -10.51 -14.24
N THR A 227 59.51 -10.05 -15.20
CA THR A 227 59.93 -9.65 -16.56
C THR A 227 59.13 -8.45 -17.07
N THR A 228 59.54 -7.87 -18.19
CA THR A 228 58.65 -7.04 -19.03
C THR A 228 57.47 -7.84 -19.60
N GLY A 229 56.46 -7.16 -20.15
CA GLY A 229 55.39 -7.80 -20.92
C GLY A 229 54.27 -8.50 -20.12
N GLN A 230 54.14 -8.21 -18.83
CA GLN A 230 53.06 -8.74 -17.96
C GLN A 230 51.92 -7.74 -17.70
N GLY A 231 51.96 -6.55 -18.33
CA GLY A 231 50.87 -5.58 -18.27
C GLY A 231 49.54 -6.18 -18.73
N GLY A 232 48.46 -5.84 -18.03
CA GLY A 232 47.10 -6.37 -18.26
C GLY A 232 46.82 -7.73 -17.64
N LYS A 233 47.82 -8.42 -17.05
CA LYS A 233 47.68 -9.81 -16.55
C LYS A 233 47.53 -9.94 -15.04
N PHE A 234 47.78 -8.89 -14.28
CA PHE A 234 47.77 -8.94 -12.82
C PHE A 234 47.25 -7.65 -12.18
N GLY A 235 46.73 -7.78 -10.97
CA GLY A 235 46.10 -6.70 -10.25
C GLY A 235 45.22 -7.20 -9.12
N ALA A 236 44.23 -6.39 -8.75
CA ALA A 236 43.30 -6.68 -7.67
C ALA A 236 41.88 -6.18 -7.95
N ILE A 237 40.91 -6.66 -7.19
CA ILE A 237 39.58 -6.07 -7.07
C ILE A 237 39.33 -5.81 -5.58
N TYR A 238 39.06 -4.56 -5.20
CA TYR A 238 38.46 -4.28 -3.91
C TYR A 238 36.94 -4.27 -4.08
N HIS A 239 36.24 -5.21 -3.47
CA HIS A 239 34.79 -5.32 -3.60
C HIS A 239 34.06 -4.35 -2.65
N LYS A 240 32.89 -3.87 -3.09
CA LYS A 240 31.95 -3.05 -2.32
C LYS A 240 32.63 -1.88 -1.63
N VAL A 241 33.26 -1.00 -2.41
CA VAL A 241 34.05 0.15 -1.91
C VAL A 241 33.41 1.51 -2.14
N LEU A 242 32.28 1.53 -2.84
CA LEU A 242 31.47 2.71 -3.10
C LEU A 242 30.00 2.28 -3.08
N TYR A 243 29.19 2.87 -2.20
CA TYR A 243 27.74 2.68 -2.22
C TYR A 243 27.07 3.94 -2.76
N SER A 244 26.39 3.85 -3.91
CA SER A 244 25.83 4.98 -4.64
C SER A 244 24.61 4.55 -5.45
N ASN A 245 23.61 5.42 -5.61
CA ASN A 245 22.38 5.13 -6.37
C ASN A 245 21.75 3.77 -6.02
N TYR A 246 21.65 3.46 -4.72
CA TYR A 246 21.13 2.20 -4.16
C TYR A 246 21.95 0.93 -4.51
N ARG A 247 23.17 1.08 -5.03
CA ARG A 247 24.04 -0.04 -5.47
C ARG A 247 25.43 0.02 -4.88
N TRP A 248 26.04 -1.16 -4.75
CA TRP A 248 27.46 -1.32 -4.51
C TRP A 248 28.25 -1.30 -5.82
N TYR A 249 29.44 -0.72 -5.75
CA TYR A 249 30.46 -0.79 -6.80
C TYR A 249 31.79 -1.31 -6.25
N ASP A 250 32.45 -2.14 -7.05
CA ASP A 250 33.79 -2.66 -6.84
C ASP A 250 34.82 -1.79 -7.59
N LEU A 251 36.06 -1.77 -7.11
CA LEU A 251 37.19 -1.11 -7.77
C LEU A 251 38.19 -2.17 -8.27
N ARG A 252 38.18 -2.45 -9.58
CA ARG A 252 39.22 -3.26 -10.23
C ARG A 252 40.43 -2.40 -10.53
N MET A 253 41.62 -2.87 -10.17
CA MET A 253 42.89 -2.21 -10.42
C MET A 253 43.81 -3.17 -11.20
N THR A 254 44.04 -2.88 -12.48
CA THR A 254 44.84 -3.71 -13.39
C THR A 254 46.16 -3.01 -13.72
N VAL A 255 47.32 -3.60 -13.41
CA VAL A 255 48.61 -3.00 -13.77
C VAL A 255 48.81 -3.11 -15.29
N THR A 256 48.74 -1.99 -16.02
CA THR A 256 48.87 -1.97 -17.49
C THR A 256 50.29 -1.69 -17.97
N ASN A 257 51.03 -0.86 -17.23
CA ASN A 257 52.36 -0.38 -17.63
C ASN A 257 53.30 -0.35 -16.41
N TYR A 258 54.59 -0.58 -16.63
CA TYR A 258 55.62 -0.43 -15.59
C TYR A 258 57.02 -0.26 -16.19
N THR A 259 57.96 0.28 -15.41
CA THR A 259 59.38 0.31 -15.77
C THR A 259 60.06 -1.02 -15.41
N SER A 260 61.07 -1.41 -16.19
CA SER A 260 61.92 -2.59 -15.97
C SER A 260 63.36 -2.23 -15.61
N LYS A 261 63.61 -0.94 -15.36
CA LYS A 261 64.88 -0.41 -14.89
C LYS A 261 64.64 0.67 -13.85
N ILE A 262 65.63 0.85 -12.99
CA ILE A 262 65.77 1.96 -12.06
C ILE A 262 67.21 2.51 -12.10
N HIS A 263 67.38 3.76 -11.69
CA HIS A 263 68.69 4.38 -11.45
C HIS A 263 69.24 3.94 -10.08
N TYR A 264 70.56 3.90 -9.95
CA TYR A 264 71.27 3.58 -8.70
C TYR A 264 72.51 4.50 -8.56
N ASP A 265 73.02 4.57 -7.33
CA ASP A 265 74.16 5.40 -6.93
C ASP A 265 75.41 5.32 -7.85
N GLY A 266 75.87 6.48 -8.31
CA GLY A 266 77.01 6.59 -9.23
C GLY A 266 76.63 6.45 -10.71
N GLY A 267 75.53 7.08 -11.12
CA GLY A 267 75.19 7.36 -12.52
C GLY A 267 74.70 6.16 -13.34
N GLY A 268 74.30 5.05 -12.69
CA GLY A 268 74.02 3.78 -13.37
C GLY A 268 72.55 3.36 -13.36
N THR A 269 72.20 2.43 -14.25
CA THR A 269 70.87 1.77 -14.21
C THR A 269 70.99 0.25 -14.14
N MET A 270 70.04 -0.39 -13.47
CA MET A 270 69.93 -1.86 -13.38
C MET A 270 68.51 -2.35 -13.62
N GLU A 271 68.35 -3.65 -13.92
CA GLU A 271 67.02 -4.26 -14.03
C GLU A 271 66.32 -4.20 -12.67
N SER A 272 65.12 -3.63 -12.64
CA SER A 272 64.28 -3.52 -11.45
C SER A 272 62.82 -3.33 -11.84
N TYR A 273 61.91 -3.99 -11.13
CA TYR A 273 60.48 -4.06 -11.43
C TYR A 273 59.65 -3.49 -10.28
N PRO A 274 58.40 -3.01 -10.52
CA PRO A 274 57.57 -2.48 -9.45
C PRO A 274 57.20 -3.51 -8.39
N PHE A 275 57.15 -3.06 -7.15
CA PHE A 275 56.50 -3.75 -6.05
C PHE A 275 55.22 -2.99 -5.67
N ILE A 276 54.10 -3.71 -5.56
CA ILE A 276 52.89 -3.18 -4.92
C ILE A 276 52.34 -4.21 -3.93
N LEU A 277 52.13 -3.76 -2.70
CA LEU A 277 51.45 -4.47 -1.62
C LEU A 277 50.08 -3.83 -1.38
N MET A 278 49.10 -4.64 -1.00
CA MET A 278 47.71 -4.28 -0.78
C MET A 278 47.20 -4.89 0.52
N ILE A 279 46.35 -4.16 1.24
CA ILE A 279 45.88 -4.55 2.58
C ILE A 279 44.45 -5.12 2.50
N PRO A 280 44.18 -6.37 2.92
CA PRO A 280 42.85 -6.98 2.83
C PRO A 280 41.73 -6.29 3.64
N SER A 281 42.07 -5.32 4.50
CA SER A 281 41.16 -4.63 5.42
C SER A 281 41.12 -3.10 5.25
N ALA A 282 41.79 -2.55 4.23
CA ALA A 282 41.88 -1.11 3.98
C ALA A 282 42.25 -0.86 2.51
N ILE A 283 41.79 0.25 1.91
CA ILE A 283 42.28 0.68 0.60
C ILE A 283 43.61 1.43 0.80
N GLU A 284 44.63 0.64 1.14
CA GLU A 284 46.00 1.06 1.37
C GLU A 284 46.91 0.26 0.42
N TRP A 285 47.76 0.99 -0.29
CA TRP A 285 48.79 0.45 -1.16
C TRP A 285 50.16 0.79 -0.59
N ARG A 286 51.07 -0.18 -0.55
CA ARG A 286 52.48 0.09 -0.22
C ARG A 286 53.41 -0.28 -1.36
N PHE A 287 54.47 0.47 -1.51
CA PHE A 287 55.42 0.38 -2.63
C PHE A 287 56.84 0.69 -2.14
N ILE A 288 57.84 0.37 -2.96
CA ILE A 288 59.25 0.62 -2.63
C ILE A 288 59.79 1.60 -3.66
N GLN A 289 60.12 2.83 -3.23
CA GLN A 289 60.56 3.92 -4.11
C GLN A 289 61.88 3.66 -4.84
N SER A 290 62.71 2.73 -4.34
CA SER A 290 63.97 2.29 -4.95
C SER A 290 63.79 1.27 -6.08
N LEU A 291 62.54 0.91 -6.42
CA LEU A 291 62.19 -0.04 -7.46
C LEU A 291 61.43 0.64 -8.63
N GLY A 292 60.96 -0.17 -9.59
CA GLY A 292 60.30 0.35 -10.80
C GLY A 292 58.96 1.06 -10.53
N GLY A 293 58.64 2.07 -11.35
CA GLY A 293 57.33 2.73 -11.33
C GLY A 293 56.28 1.95 -12.13
N LEU A 294 55.00 2.17 -11.85
CA LEU A 294 53.86 1.46 -12.47
C LEU A 294 52.68 2.39 -12.78
N VAL A 295 51.80 1.94 -13.67
CA VAL A 295 50.46 2.53 -13.89
C VAL A 295 49.41 1.43 -13.89
N MET A 296 48.37 1.65 -13.09
CA MET A 296 47.16 0.84 -13.06
C MET A 296 46.04 1.52 -13.84
N LYS A 297 45.29 0.74 -14.63
CA LYS A 297 43.93 1.09 -15.03
C LYS A 297 43.01 0.72 -13.87
N CYS A 298 42.27 1.70 -13.37
CA CYS A 298 41.30 1.57 -12.30
C CYS A 298 39.89 1.69 -12.88
N GLU A 299 39.03 0.73 -12.60
CA GLU A 299 37.69 0.60 -13.18
C GLU A 299 36.64 0.36 -12.10
N PHE A 300 35.55 1.10 -12.13
CA PHE A 300 34.38 0.85 -11.28
C PHE A 300 33.45 -0.17 -11.93
N LEU A 301 33.14 -1.24 -11.20
CA LEU A 301 32.23 -2.31 -11.63
C LEU A 301 30.99 -2.30 -10.74
N ASP A 302 29.80 -2.45 -11.31
CA ASP A 302 28.57 -2.72 -10.54
C ASP A 302 28.70 -4.10 -9.85
N SER A 303 28.64 -4.16 -8.52
CA SER A 303 28.99 -5.38 -7.73
C SER A 303 28.02 -6.55 -7.90
N VAL A 304 26.92 -6.38 -8.64
CA VAL A 304 25.92 -7.44 -8.89
C VAL A 304 26.07 -8.00 -10.31
N THR A 305 26.38 -7.14 -11.28
CA THR A 305 26.47 -7.50 -12.70
C THR A 305 27.90 -7.65 -13.21
N GLY A 306 28.91 -7.16 -12.49
CA GLY A 306 30.31 -7.07 -12.92
C GLY A 306 30.56 -6.05 -14.04
N ALA A 307 29.54 -5.26 -14.42
CA ALA A 307 29.61 -4.34 -15.55
C ALA A 307 30.36 -3.04 -15.21
N VAL A 308 31.32 -2.66 -16.07
CA VAL A 308 32.01 -1.37 -15.99
C VAL A 308 30.99 -0.23 -16.05
N SER A 309 30.95 0.59 -15.00
CA SER A 309 29.87 1.55 -14.75
C SER A 309 30.41 2.94 -14.45
N GLN A 310 29.79 3.98 -15.02
CA GLN A 310 30.15 5.37 -14.72
C GLN A 310 29.58 5.79 -13.37
N VAL A 311 30.42 6.35 -12.50
CA VAL A 311 30.06 6.83 -11.16
C VAL A 311 30.51 8.26 -10.93
N ASN A 312 29.89 8.92 -9.95
CA ASN A 312 30.38 10.16 -9.35
C ASN A 312 31.06 9.82 -8.03
N THR A 313 32.36 10.11 -7.92
CA THR A 313 33.15 9.69 -6.75
C THR A 313 34.23 10.71 -6.37
N ARG A 314 34.67 10.69 -5.11
CA ARG A 314 35.83 11.45 -4.64
C ARG A 314 36.99 10.52 -4.29
N LEU A 315 38.13 10.67 -4.95
CA LEU A 315 39.38 10.07 -4.52
C LEU A 315 40.07 11.01 -3.55
N GLN A 316 40.54 10.51 -2.41
CA GLN A 316 41.33 11.27 -1.43
C GLN A 316 42.64 10.53 -1.18
N TRP A 317 43.75 11.08 -1.65
CA TRP A 317 45.08 10.47 -1.58
C TRP A 317 45.86 11.08 -0.42
N TRP A 318 46.03 10.28 0.64
CA TRP A 318 46.80 10.60 1.86
C TRP A 318 48.18 9.91 1.84
N ASP A 319 49.09 10.37 2.71
CA ASP A 319 50.51 9.98 2.81
C ASP A 319 51.40 10.43 1.63
N VAL A 320 51.04 11.48 0.87
CA VAL A 320 51.87 11.94 -0.26
C VAL A 320 53.07 12.78 0.21
N ASP A 321 53.99 12.15 0.93
CA ASP A 321 55.20 12.73 1.53
C ASP A 321 56.48 12.08 0.94
N SER A 322 57.60 12.03 1.67
CA SER A 322 58.79 11.20 1.43
C SER A 322 59.37 11.19 0.00
N ALA A 323 59.21 12.28 -0.77
CA ALA A 323 59.48 12.35 -2.22
C ALA A 323 58.73 11.30 -3.07
N GLN A 324 57.56 10.86 -2.63
CA GLN A 324 56.63 10.00 -3.36
C GLN A 324 56.03 10.72 -4.59
N ARG A 325 55.62 9.96 -5.61
CA ARG A 325 54.99 10.47 -6.84
C ARG A 325 53.78 9.66 -7.26
N PHE A 326 52.63 10.31 -7.43
CA PHE A 326 51.37 9.68 -7.87
C PHE A 326 50.70 10.43 -9.01
N GLY A 327 50.42 9.73 -10.11
CA GLY A 327 49.74 10.32 -11.27
C GLY A 327 48.26 9.96 -11.33
N LEU A 328 47.40 10.95 -11.53
CA LEU A 328 46.01 10.75 -11.94
C LEU A 328 45.81 11.12 -13.42
N LYS A 329 44.98 10.35 -14.11
CA LYS A 329 44.43 10.68 -15.43
C LYS A 329 43.09 9.98 -15.61
N THR A 330 42.03 10.69 -16.00
CA THR A 330 40.76 10.05 -16.38
C THR A 330 40.89 9.29 -17.71
N GLY A 331 40.22 8.15 -17.82
CA GLY A 331 40.05 7.40 -19.07
C GLY A 331 38.76 7.78 -19.79
N ASP A 332 37.70 8.01 -19.01
CA ASP A 332 36.42 8.61 -19.42
C ASP A 332 35.91 9.60 -18.36
N GLY A 333 34.76 10.22 -18.60
CA GLY A 333 34.20 11.24 -17.69
C GLY A 333 35.04 12.51 -17.61
N SER A 334 34.96 13.20 -16.47
CA SER A 334 35.71 14.43 -16.21
C SER A 334 36.19 14.52 -14.75
N VAL A 335 37.10 15.46 -14.49
CA VAL A 335 37.42 15.90 -13.12
C VAL A 335 36.61 17.17 -12.85
N ALA A 336 35.62 17.09 -11.96
CA ALA A 336 34.73 18.21 -11.62
C ALA A 336 35.37 19.20 -10.63
N GLY A 337 36.26 18.71 -9.76
CA GLY A 337 36.95 19.52 -8.76
C GLY A 337 38.26 18.89 -8.29
N LYS A 338 39.20 19.72 -7.85
CA LYS A 338 40.49 19.30 -7.26
C LYS A 338 40.79 20.15 -6.03
N TYR A 339 41.19 19.50 -4.94
CA TYR A 339 41.20 20.10 -3.61
C TYR A 339 42.47 19.77 -2.84
N TYR A 340 43.05 20.76 -2.18
CA TYR A 340 44.25 20.63 -1.35
C TYR A 340 44.09 21.40 -0.04
N TYR A 341 44.68 20.93 1.05
CA TYR A 341 44.68 21.66 2.33
C TYR A 341 45.37 23.03 2.19
N SER A 342 44.86 24.09 2.79
CA SER A 342 45.41 25.46 2.60
C SER A 342 46.89 25.59 2.96
N GLY A 343 47.41 24.79 3.90
CA GLY A 343 48.83 24.67 4.23
C GLY A 343 49.57 23.50 3.54
N SER A 344 49.06 22.96 2.44
CA SER A 344 49.62 21.79 1.77
C SER A 344 51.03 22.01 1.23
N ARG A 345 51.84 20.97 1.31
CA ARG A 345 53.26 20.94 0.91
C ARG A 345 53.49 20.21 -0.43
N LEU A 346 52.40 19.76 -1.06
CA LEU A 346 52.43 19.02 -2.32
C LEU A 346 52.81 19.90 -3.52
N TYR A 347 53.42 19.25 -4.52
CA TYR A 347 53.71 19.82 -5.82
C TYR A 347 52.92 19.06 -6.90
N VAL A 348 52.67 19.71 -8.04
CA VAL A 348 51.91 19.17 -9.17
C VAL A 348 52.66 19.36 -10.49
N GLU A 349 52.88 18.27 -11.21
CA GLU A 349 53.41 18.22 -12.57
C GLU A 349 52.29 17.83 -13.56
N SER A 350 51.72 18.82 -14.25
CA SER A 350 50.67 18.58 -15.25
C SER A 350 51.25 18.23 -16.62
N GLY A 351 50.79 17.13 -17.22
CA GLY A 351 51.25 16.65 -18.53
C GLY A 351 52.38 15.61 -18.47
N ALA A 352 52.73 15.16 -17.27
CA ALA A 352 53.82 14.24 -16.99
C ALA A 352 53.69 12.89 -17.72
N THR A 353 54.80 12.14 -17.75
CA THR A 353 54.87 10.78 -18.31
C THR A 353 55.47 9.81 -17.30
N MET A 354 54.74 8.75 -16.93
CA MET A 354 55.20 7.70 -16.00
C MET A 354 54.99 6.32 -16.60
N ALA A 355 55.99 5.44 -16.50
CA ALA A 355 56.00 4.10 -17.14
C ALA A 355 55.58 4.09 -18.63
N GLY A 356 55.84 5.18 -19.36
CA GLY A 356 55.45 5.38 -20.77
C GLY A 356 54.04 5.92 -21.00
N VAL A 357 53.18 6.00 -19.97
CA VAL A 357 51.84 6.61 -20.06
C VAL A 357 51.96 8.12 -19.95
N LYS A 358 51.50 8.83 -20.99
CA LYS A 358 51.58 10.30 -21.10
C LYS A 358 50.32 11.01 -20.62
N ASN A 359 50.45 12.31 -20.37
CA ASN A 359 49.39 13.24 -19.97
C ASN A 359 48.77 12.87 -18.61
N LEU A 360 49.61 12.48 -17.65
CA LEU A 360 49.23 12.38 -16.24
C LEU A 360 49.29 13.77 -15.59
N GLU A 361 48.49 13.98 -14.55
CA GLU A 361 48.77 15.01 -13.55
C GLU A 361 49.37 14.33 -12.32
N VAL A 362 50.63 14.65 -12.02
CA VAL A 362 51.40 13.95 -10.98
C VAL A 362 51.53 14.83 -9.75
N LEU A 363 51.05 14.31 -8.62
CA LEU A 363 51.37 14.82 -7.31
C LEU A 363 52.77 14.36 -6.91
N THR A 364 53.55 15.28 -6.35
CA THR A 364 54.89 15.02 -5.81
C THR A 364 54.92 15.46 -4.35
N GLY A 365 55.30 14.56 -3.45
CA GLY A 365 55.53 14.86 -2.04
C GLY A 365 56.86 15.59 -1.81
N PRO A 366 57.01 16.39 -0.74
CA PRO A 366 58.33 16.86 -0.29
C PRO A 366 59.16 15.70 0.26
N GLY A 367 60.49 15.86 0.33
CA GLY A 367 61.43 14.80 0.73
C GLY A 367 61.48 14.46 2.23
N GLU A 368 60.52 14.92 3.03
CA GLU A 368 60.38 14.61 4.46
C GLU A 368 59.27 13.57 4.68
N GLU A 369 59.36 12.78 5.74
CA GLU A 369 58.33 11.77 6.06
C GLU A 369 57.32 12.32 7.09
N SER A 370 56.08 11.85 7.09
CA SER A 370 55.05 12.21 8.08
C SER A 370 54.61 11.01 8.91
N GLU A 371 54.84 11.07 10.22
CA GLU A 371 54.49 9.99 11.16
C GLU A 371 52.97 9.82 11.39
N THR A 372 52.13 10.70 10.83
CA THR A 372 50.67 10.73 11.08
C THR A 372 49.87 11.14 9.84
N VAL A 373 48.54 11.00 9.90
CA VAL A 373 47.61 11.39 8.82
C VAL A 373 47.45 12.92 8.79
N ASP A 374 48.47 13.61 8.27
CA ASP A 374 48.52 15.08 8.17
C ASP A 374 47.93 15.57 6.83
N PRO A 375 46.88 16.42 6.84
CA PRO A 375 46.24 16.91 5.61
C PRO A 375 47.16 17.76 4.73
N LYS A 376 48.34 18.19 5.21
CA LYS A 376 49.35 18.85 4.37
C LYS A 376 49.82 17.98 3.20
N TYR A 377 49.83 16.65 3.39
CA TYR A 377 50.25 15.64 2.41
C TYR A 377 49.06 14.92 1.77
N CYS A 378 47.90 15.59 1.72
CA CYS A 378 46.66 15.08 1.14
C CYS A 378 46.15 15.96 -0.02
N ALA A 379 45.65 15.31 -1.05
CA ALA A 379 44.91 15.92 -2.15
C ALA A 379 43.67 15.10 -2.51
N ALA A 380 42.62 15.76 -2.98
CA ALA A 380 41.38 15.11 -3.39
C ALA A 380 40.94 15.51 -4.81
N TYR A 381 40.36 14.54 -5.53
CA TYR A 381 39.81 14.68 -6.87
C TYR A 381 38.35 14.25 -6.88
N GLU A 382 37.46 15.09 -7.43
CA GLU A 382 36.08 14.72 -7.73
C GLU A 382 35.99 14.27 -9.19
N LEU A 383 35.68 12.99 -9.40
CA LEU A 383 35.51 12.39 -10.72
C LEU A 383 34.02 12.30 -11.04
N GLN A 384 33.63 12.84 -12.19
CA GLN A 384 32.23 12.91 -12.64
C GLN A 384 32.01 12.01 -13.86
N ASN A 385 30.93 11.22 -13.81
CA ASN A 385 30.54 10.25 -14.83
C ASN A 385 31.73 9.40 -15.31
N CYS A 386 32.56 8.96 -14.37
CA CYS A 386 33.82 8.28 -14.64
C CYS A 386 33.68 6.79 -14.32
N SER A 387 33.95 5.93 -15.30
CA SER A 387 34.05 4.48 -15.10
C SER A 387 35.49 4.00 -15.00
N THR A 388 36.42 4.74 -15.64
CA THR A 388 37.82 4.39 -15.80
C THR A 388 38.71 5.59 -15.47
N TYR A 389 39.67 5.39 -14.57
CA TYR A 389 40.80 6.28 -14.40
C TYR A 389 42.13 5.51 -14.42
N TYR A 390 43.24 6.22 -14.49
CA TYR A 390 44.59 5.67 -14.41
C TYR A 390 45.28 6.25 -13.18
N MET A 391 45.90 5.36 -12.41
CA MET A 391 46.67 5.66 -11.21
C MET A 391 48.11 5.23 -11.44
N ALA A 392 49.03 6.19 -11.46
CA ALA A 392 50.47 5.94 -11.53
C ALA A 392 51.09 5.97 -10.13
N ILE A 393 52.06 5.09 -9.87
CA ILE A 393 52.96 5.15 -8.71
C ILE A 393 54.38 5.23 -9.26
N GLY A 394 55.15 6.23 -8.82
CA GLY A 394 56.52 6.46 -9.27
C GLY A 394 57.58 5.80 -8.40
N PRO A 395 58.82 5.73 -8.88
CA PRO A 395 59.98 5.75 -8.00
C PRO A 395 60.05 7.10 -7.26
N ARG A 396 61.03 7.26 -6.37
CA ARG A 396 61.33 8.53 -5.69
C ARG A 396 61.44 9.69 -6.69
N ASP A 397 61.05 10.89 -6.29
CA ASP A 397 61.40 12.09 -7.05
C ASP A 397 62.93 12.32 -7.05
N HIS A 398 63.45 12.87 -8.14
CA HIS A 398 64.90 13.03 -8.38
C HIS A 398 65.73 11.73 -8.27
N ILE A 399 65.13 10.55 -8.43
CA ILE A 399 65.84 9.24 -8.40
C ILE A 399 67.02 9.13 -9.39
N ASN A 400 67.07 9.97 -10.42
CA ASN A 400 68.15 10.00 -11.42
C ASN A 400 69.36 10.84 -10.98
N ASP A 401 69.22 11.59 -9.89
CA ASP A 401 70.26 12.38 -9.26
C ASP A 401 70.89 11.51 -8.16
N ASP A 402 72.22 11.32 -8.22
CA ASP A 402 72.89 10.28 -7.43
C ASP A 402 72.66 10.42 -5.91
N ASP A 403 72.58 11.66 -5.40
CA ASP A 403 72.32 12.00 -3.99
C ASP A 403 70.92 11.58 -3.47
N TYR A 404 69.98 11.24 -4.37
CA TYR A 404 68.60 10.85 -4.06
C TYR A 404 68.27 9.42 -4.49
N SER A 405 69.17 8.80 -5.25
CA SER A 405 69.15 7.40 -5.65
C SER A 405 69.42 6.44 -4.48
N TYR A 406 69.42 5.13 -4.74
CA TYR A 406 69.67 4.11 -3.72
C TYR A 406 70.85 3.22 -4.11
N ALA A 407 71.49 2.65 -3.08
CA ALA A 407 72.62 1.73 -3.23
C ALA A 407 72.30 0.55 -4.15
N ARG A 408 73.15 0.29 -5.15
CA ARG A 408 73.02 -0.84 -6.09
C ARG A 408 72.84 -2.20 -5.39
N SER A 409 73.49 -2.39 -4.24
CA SER A 409 73.37 -3.59 -3.39
C SER A 409 71.96 -3.74 -2.80
N HIS A 410 71.42 -2.66 -2.24
CA HIS A 410 70.08 -2.59 -1.65
C HIS A 410 68.98 -2.86 -2.69
N ILE A 411 69.08 -2.24 -3.88
CA ILE A 411 68.15 -2.49 -4.99
C ILE A 411 68.23 -3.95 -5.45
N LYS A 412 69.42 -4.56 -5.48
CA LYS A 412 69.59 -5.98 -5.84
C LYS A 412 68.91 -6.90 -4.82
N ASP A 413 69.12 -6.68 -3.53
CA ASP A 413 68.54 -7.49 -2.46
C ASP A 413 67.01 -7.56 -2.54
N TYR A 414 66.34 -6.41 -2.65
CA TYR A 414 64.88 -6.38 -2.79
C TYR A 414 64.40 -7.08 -4.07
N ASN A 415 65.08 -6.88 -5.21
CA ASN A 415 64.70 -7.58 -6.44
C ASN A 415 64.83 -9.12 -6.29
N ASP A 416 65.88 -9.63 -5.64
CA ASP A 416 66.05 -11.08 -5.46
C ASP A 416 65.06 -11.66 -4.44
N ARG A 417 64.82 -10.98 -3.30
CA ARG A 417 63.82 -11.38 -2.29
C ARG A 417 62.41 -11.43 -2.89
N LEU A 418 62.05 -10.43 -3.69
CA LEU A 418 60.75 -10.36 -4.36
C LEU A 418 60.60 -11.41 -5.48
N LYS A 419 61.63 -11.62 -6.33
CA LYS A 419 61.64 -12.69 -7.35
C LYS A 419 61.45 -14.09 -6.75
N ASN A 420 61.93 -14.31 -5.53
CA ASN A 420 61.89 -15.58 -4.79
C ASN A 420 60.70 -15.73 -3.82
N GLY A 421 59.88 -14.69 -3.64
CA GLY A 421 58.69 -14.73 -2.80
C GLY A 421 58.92 -14.48 -1.29
N THR A 422 60.14 -14.15 -0.88
CA THR A 422 60.56 -14.05 0.53
C THR A 422 60.37 -12.65 1.12
N ALA A 423 59.23 -12.01 0.83
CA ALA A 423 58.94 -10.62 1.20
C ALA A 423 58.57 -10.40 2.69
N ALA A 424 58.60 -11.43 3.53
CA ALA A 424 58.12 -11.38 4.92
C ALA A 424 58.92 -10.43 5.85
N THR A 425 60.08 -9.94 5.40
CA THR A 425 60.99 -9.05 6.13
C THR A 425 61.18 -7.68 5.44
N ILE A 426 60.27 -7.29 4.54
CA ILE A 426 60.31 -6.01 3.83
C ILE A 426 59.47 -4.98 4.59
N ASP A 427 60.11 -4.12 5.37
CA ASP A 427 59.43 -3.12 6.20
C ASP A 427 59.49 -1.70 5.63
N SER A 428 60.56 -1.33 4.90
CA SER A 428 60.75 0.00 4.29
C SER A 428 59.86 0.25 3.05
N SER A 429 58.54 0.11 3.23
CA SER A 429 57.52 0.27 2.19
C SER A 429 56.69 1.52 2.44
N GLN A 430 56.83 2.47 1.52
CA GLN A 430 56.14 3.76 1.49
C GLN A 430 54.66 3.56 1.14
N THR A 431 53.78 4.45 1.62
CA THR A 431 52.34 4.19 1.71
C THR A 431 51.51 5.21 0.93
N LEU A 432 50.42 4.76 0.30
CA LEU A 432 49.31 5.60 -0.16
C LEU A 432 47.99 4.99 0.30
N LYS A 433 47.07 5.81 0.82
CA LYS A 433 45.78 5.31 1.34
C LYS A 433 44.59 6.22 1.00
N GLN A 434 43.44 5.60 0.72
CA GLN A 434 42.14 6.24 0.95
C GLN A 434 41.81 6.08 2.43
N THR A 435 41.25 7.11 3.06
CA THR A 435 40.79 7.05 4.46
C THR A 435 39.33 7.44 4.58
N ASP A 436 38.70 7.14 5.71
CA ASP A 436 37.37 7.65 6.06
C ASP A 436 37.40 9.04 6.71
N THR A 437 38.55 9.71 6.67
CA THR A 437 38.70 11.14 7.00
C THR A 437 38.46 11.98 5.75
N SER A 438 37.63 13.02 5.87
CA SER A 438 37.46 14.01 4.81
C SER A 438 38.55 15.09 4.89
N LEU A 439 39.09 15.52 3.75
CA LEU A 439 40.03 16.64 3.64
C LEU A 439 39.39 17.98 4.04
N THR A 440 38.06 18.10 4.01
CA THR A 440 37.30 19.31 4.36
C THR A 440 35.88 19.01 4.81
N ILE A 441 35.16 20.03 5.27
CA ILE A 441 33.72 19.98 5.59
C ILE A 441 32.93 19.63 4.31
N ILE A 442 32.18 18.54 4.36
CA ILE A 442 31.17 18.19 3.35
C ILE A 442 29.79 18.65 3.87
N ASP A 443 29.00 19.35 3.06
CA ASP A 443 27.60 19.64 3.43
C ASP A 443 26.73 18.38 3.34
N THR A 444 25.82 18.20 4.28
CA THR A 444 24.81 17.11 4.23
C THR A 444 23.90 17.31 3.00
N PRO A 445 23.67 16.29 2.16
CA PRO A 445 22.68 16.37 1.10
C PRO A 445 21.26 16.44 1.67
N ALA A 446 20.30 16.82 0.83
CA ALA A 446 18.89 16.71 1.20
C ALA A 446 18.47 15.25 1.39
N PRO A 447 17.55 14.96 2.33
CA PRO A 447 16.97 13.64 2.47
C PRO A 447 16.08 13.30 1.27
N GLU A 448 16.19 12.07 0.76
CA GLU A 448 15.20 11.51 -0.15
C GLU A 448 14.00 11.00 0.66
N LYS A 449 12.78 11.37 0.30
CA LYS A 449 11.56 10.86 0.94
C LYS A 449 10.80 9.98 -0.04
N MET A 450 10.38 8.81 0.44
CA MET A 450 9.67 7.79 -0.31
C MET A 450 8.40 7.38 0.45
N VAL A 451 7.47 6.81 -0.29
CA VAL A 451 6.23 6.25 0.23
C VAL A 451 5.96 4.88 -0.38
N SER A 452 5.26 4.01 0.36
CA SER A 452 4.93 2.65 -0.05
C SER A 452 3.63 2.17 0.60
N SER A 453 2.82 1.39 -0.11
CA SER A 453 1.65 0.70 0.46
C SER A 453 1.99 -0.64 1.12
N ASP A 454 3.11 -1.28 0.76
CA ASP A 454 3.50 -2.62 1.22
C ASP A 454 4.83 -2.65 2.01
N GLY A 455 5.56 -1.53 2.07
CA GLY A 455 6.87 -1.42 2.74
C GLY A 455 8.05 -1.99 1.93
N SER A 456 7.79 -2.42 0.69
CA SER A 456 8.76 -3.08 -0.20
C SER A 456 8.94 -2.31 -1.52
N ASN A 457 7.84 -1.88 -2.14
CA ASN A 457 7.81 -1.08 -3.35
C ASN A 457 7.74 0.40 -2.99
N TRP A 458 8.86 1.12 -3.18
CA TRP A 458 9.03 2.51 -2.76
C TRP A 458 9.00 3.47 -3.95
N GLY A 459 8.26 4.57 -3.83
CA GLY A 459 8.18 5.62 -4.86
C GLY A 459 7.89 7.00 -4.28
N THR A 460 7.62 7.97 -5.16
CA THR A 460 7.15 9.31 -4.77
C THR A 460 5.63 9.42 -4.64
N GLU A 461 4.88 8.51 -5.27
CA GLU A 461 3.44 8.37 -5.06
C GLU A 461 3.05 6.91 -4.78
N ASN A 462 1.99 6.71 -3.99
CA ASN A 462 1.34 5.41 -3.82
C ASN A 462 -0.19 5.55 -3.68
N SER A 463 -0.90 4.44 -3.87
CA SER A 463 -2.32 4.30 -3.57
C SER A 463 -2.55 3.21 -2.53
N VAL A 464 -3.47 3.41 -1.59
CA VAL A 464 -3.96 2.39 -0.66
C VAL A 464 -5.29 1.79 -1.14
N ALA A 465 -5.54 0.51 -0.85
CA ALA A 465 -6.73 -0.21 -1.32
C ALA A 465 -7.99 0.22 -0.56
N SER A 466 -7.88 0.36 0.76
CA SER A 466 -8.80 1.12 1.61
C SER A 466 -8.08 2.34 2.20
N VAL A 467 -8.82 3.43 2.38
CA VAL A 467 -8.37 4.59 3.17
C VAL A 467 -8.05 4.23 4.64
N SER A 468 -8.54 3.10 5.13
CA SER A 468 -8.21 2.56 6.46
C SER A 468 -6.94 1.71 6.50
N ASP A 469 -6.23 1.53 5.40
CA ASP A 469 -5.01 0.73 5.38
C ASP A 469 -3.80 1.54 5.89
N ALA A 470 -2.89 0.85 6.56
CA ALA A 470 -1.61 1.43 6.95
C ALA A 470 -0.66 1.46 5.75
N TYR A 471 0.03 2.57 5.56
CA TYR A 471 1.05 2.76 4.55
C TYR A 471 2.34 3.31 5.19
N TRP A 472 3.45 3.22 4.47
CA TRP A 472 4.77 3.54 4.97
C TRP A 472 5.33 4.83 4.38
N TYR A 473 5.98 5.64 5.22
CA TYR A 473 7.00 6.60 4.77
C TYR A 473 8.40 6.06 5.06
N GLN A 474 9.34 6.36 4.15
CA GLN A 474 10.78 6.15 4.33
C GLN A 474 11.49 7.46 4.04
N ILE A 475 12.31 7.93 4.98
CA ILE A 475 13.26 9.02 4.78
C ILE A 475 14.65 8.39 4.66
N ARG A 476 15.36 8.64 3.56
CA ARG A 476 16.72 8.17 3.30
C ARG A 476 17.66 9.36 3.36
N GLN A 477 18.57 9.36 4.33
CA GLN A 477 19.54 10.43 4.53
C GLN A 477 20.96 9.89 4.49
N PHE A 478 21.74 10.29 3.48
CA PHE A 478 23.19 10.14 3.53
C PHE A 478 23.79 11.12 4.52
N VAL A 479 24.58 10.66 5.47
CA VAL A 479 25.44 11.51 6.29
C VAL A 479 26.85 11.40 5.74
N PRO A 480 27.50 12.46 5.22
CA PRO A 480 28.86 12.35 4.64
C PRO A 480 29.96 11.98 5.65
N TRP A 481 31.14 11.51 5.18
CA TRP A 481 32.33 11.50 6.06
C TRP A 481 32.77 12.92 6.40
N GLN A 482 33.35 13.06 7.58
CA GLN A 482 33.90 14.30 8.11
C GLN A 482 35.21 13.95 8.83
N SER A 483 36.14 14.89 8.95
CA SER A 483 37.23 14.79 9.92
C SER A 483 36.69 15.03 11.34
N SER A 484 37.38 14.57 12.39
CA SER A 484 36.88 14.60 13.79
C SER A 484 36.60 16.00 14.34
N ASN A 485 37.32 17.02 13.85
CA ASN A 485 37.07 18.44 14.09
C ASN A 485 35.83 18.97 13.33
N ALA A 486 35.53 18.43 12.15
CA ALA A 486 34.38 18.76 11.31
C ALA A 486 33.10 17.97 11.67
N TYR A 487 33.15 17.08 12.67
CA TYR A 487 31.98 16.36 13.17
C TYR A 487 30.86 17.32 13.60
N TYR A 488 29.63 16.82 13.59
CA TYR A 488 28.46 17.56 14.02
C TYR A 488 28.44 17.81 15.54
N GLN A 489 27.87 18.95 15.91
CA GLN A 489 27.41 19.27 17.25
C GLN A 489 25.98 18.75 17.47
N SER A 490 25.15 18.75 16.43
CA SER A 490 23.77 18.26 16.46
C SER A 490 23.35 17.70 15.09
N PHE A 491 22.44 16.71 15.11
CA PHE A 491 21.84 16.11 13.93
C PHE A 491 20.46 15.56 14.27
N SER A 492 19.43 15.97 13.53
CA SER A 492 18.07 15.43 13.66
C SER A 492 17.30 15.49 12.34
N ILE A 493 16.34 14.59 12.18
CA ILE A 493 15.37 14.59 11.07
C ILE A 493 13.99 14.86 11.66
N GLU A 494 13.25 15.82 11.09
CA GLU A 494 11.90 16.20 11.51
C GLU A 494 10.88 16.01 10.36
N ASP A 495 9.70 15.51 10.72
CA ASP A 495 8.61 15.15 9.81
C ASP A 495 7.30 15.69 10.39
N GLN A 496 6.70 16.67 9.72
CA GLN A 496 5.42 17.23 10.16
C GLN A 496 4.29 16.43 9.50
N LEU A 497 3.71 15.50 10.26
CA LEU A 497 2.78 14.51 9.74
C LEU A 497 1.53 15.17 9.15
N PRO A 498 0.96 14.65 8.04
CA PRO A 498 -0.14 15.31 7.34
C PRO A 498 -1.41 15.41 8.20
N GLN A 499 -2.13 16.52 8.08
CA GLN A 499 -3.44 16.64 8.73
C GLN A 499 -4.42 15.59 8.18
N GLY A 500 -5.27 15.06 9.06
CA GLY A 500 -6.17 13.97 8.73
C GLY A 500 -5.49 12.61 8.57
N THR A 501 -4.29 12.43 9.14
CA THR A 501 -3.65 11.11 9.27
C THR A 501 -3.41 10.75 10.74
N GLU A 502 -3.33 9.45 11.02
CA GLU A 502 -2.85 8.92 12.30
C GLU A 502 -1.49 8.24 12.13
N TYR A 503 -0.64 8.37 13.14
CA TYR A 503 0.62 7.66 13.24
C TYR A 503 0.38 6.27 13.84
N VAL A 504 0.76 5.23 13.10
CA VAL A 504 0.46 3.83 13.44
C VAL A 504 1.57 3.21 14.29
N GLY A 505 2.77 3.79 14.30
CA GLY A 505 3.91 3.34 15.11
C GLY A 505 5.17 3.06 14.30
N ASN A 506 6.03 2.24 14.90
CA ASN A 506 7.11 1.51 14.21
C ASN A 506 8.14 2.39 13.50
N VAL A 507 8.62 3.46 14.16
CA VAL A 507 9.81 4.19 13.70
C VAL A 507 11.05 3.31 13.87
N HIS A 508 11.64 2.91 12.75
CA HIS A 508 12.90 2.19 12.68
C HIS A 508 13.95 3.04 11.99
N VAL A 509 15.15 3.10 12.57
CA VAL A 509 16.33 3.69 11.93
C VAL A 509 17.29 2.56 11.56
N ILE A 510 17.53 2.37 10.27
CA ILE A 510 18.33 1.28 9.71
C ILE A 510 19.48 1.88 8.90
N ARG A 511 20.69 1.36 9.06
CA ARG A 511 21.83 1.69 8.20
C ARG A 511 21.74 0.87 6.91
N GLU A 512 21.73 1.53 5.75
CA GLU A 512 21.42 0.90 4.47
C GLU A 512 22.54 -0.05 3.98
N GLU A 513 23.81 0.34 4.20
CA GLU A 513 24.97 -0.38 3.69
C GLU A 513 25.12 -1.81 4.26
N ASP A 514 24.81 -2.01 5.54
CA ASP A 514 24.96 -3.28 6.28
C ASP A 514 23.68 -3.80 6.93
N GLY A 515 22.56 -3.09 6.80
CA GLY A 515 21.29 -3.43 7.45
C GLY A 515 21.30 -3.26 8.98
N LYS A 516 22.33 -2.65 9.58
CA LYS A 516 22.44 -2.52 11.04
C LYS A 516 21.26 -1.71 11.58
N ASN A 517 20.52 -2.28 12.54
CA ASN A 517 19.49 -1.56 13.26
C ASN A 517 20.15 -0.51 14.18
N MET A 518 19.93 0.76 13.88
CA MET A 518 20.47 1.92 14.59
C MET A 518 19.39 2.63 15.43
N THR A 519 18.19 2.07 15.55
CA THR A 519 17.05 2.74 16.23
C THR A 519 17.40 3.17 17.66
N GLY A 520 18.13 2.34 18.41
CA GLY A 520 18.58 2.67 19.77
C GLY A 520 19.65 3.77 19.87
N ASN A 521 20.23 4.19 18.74
CA ASN A 521 21.20 5.30 18.66
C ASN A 521 20.51 6.66 18.43
N PHE A 522 19.18 6.70 18.29
CA PHE A 522 18.41 7.92 18.05
C PHE A 522 17.28 8.08 19.09
N ALA A 523 17.10 9.29 19.60
CA ALA A 523 15.92 9.68 20.36
C ALA A 523 14.77 9.95 19.38
N ILE A 524 13.63 9.30 19.60
CA ILE A 524 12.44 9.38 18.74
C ILE A 524 11.30 10.01 19.55
N GLU A 525 10.82 11.16 19.09
CA GLU A 525 9.81 11.97 19.75
C GLU A 525 8.64 12.23 18.80
N LEU A 526 7.40 12.17 19.31
CA LEU A 526 6.20 12.58 18.57
C LEU A 526 5.43 13.62 19.38
N THR A 527 5.54 14.89 18.97
CA THR A 527 4.93 16.03 19.68
C THR A 527 4.13 16.88 18.70
N ASN A 528 2.85 17.17 19.01
CA ASN A 528 1.97 18.01 18.19
C ASN A 528 1.90 17.61 16.70
N GLY A 529 1.85 16.29 16.44
CA GLY A 529 1.85 15.75 15.07
C GLY A 529 3.17 15.88 14.32
N ARG A 530 4.27 16.26 14.99
CA ARG A 530 5.63 16.23 14.43
C ARG A 530 6.40 15.05 14.99
N LEU A 531 6.85 14.17 14.11
CA LEU A 531 7.85 13.15 14.41
C LEU A 531 9.25 13.81 14.33
N LYS A 532 10.09 13.56 15.34
CA LYS A 532 11.49 14.01 15.40
C LYS A 532 12.38 12.83 15.75
N VAL A 533 13.44 12.63 14.96
CA VAL A 533 14.44 11.57 15.12
C VAL A 533 15.80 12.23 15.28
N THR A 534 16.30 12.31 16.52
CA THR A 534 17.52 13.05 16.89
C THR A 534 18.64 12.07 17.20
N ALA A 535 19.87 12.31 16.70
CA ALA A 535 21.02 11.48 17.06
C ALA A 535 21.28 11.56 18.58
N GLY A 536 21.42 10.40 19.23
CA GLY A 536 21.58 10.30 20.68
C GLY A 536 22.85 10.98 21.21
N SER A 537 22.92 11.19 22.52
CA SER A 537 24.08 11.78 23.18
C SER A 537 25.37 11.03 22.81
N GLY A 538 26.36 11.77 22.29
CA GLY A 538 27.62 11.21 21.79
C GLY A 538 27.62 10.72 20.34
N MET A 539 26.46 10.43 19.72
CA MET A 539 26.43 9.98 18.30
C MET A 539 26.95 11.04 17.31
N PRO A 540 26.66 12.36 17.45
CA PRO A 540 27.35 13.39 16.67
C PRO A 540 28.87 13.39 16.84
N GLY A 541 29.39 12.86 17.96
CA GLY A 541 30.82 12.68 18.20
C GLY A 541 31.42 11.37 17.67
N ASN A 542 30.62 10.44 17.14
CA ASN A 542 31.02 9.06 16.85
C ASN A 542 31.11 8.78 15.34
N LYS A 543 32.22 8.16 14.90
CA LYS A 543 32.44 7.76 13.50
C LYS A 543 31.36 6.83 12.92
N GLU A 544 30.60 6.11 13.74
CA GLU A 544 29.47 5.27 13.28
C GLU A 544 28.35 6.07 12.59
N LEU A 545 28.24 7.39 12.83
CA LEU A 545 27.24 8.24 12.20
C LEU A 545 27.61 8.62 10.74
N TYR A 546 28.86 8.48 10.32
CA TYR A 546 29.40 9.19 9.16
C TYR A 546 29.73 8.30 7.95
N GLY A 547 29.41 8.82 6.76
CA GLY A 547 29.47 8.19 5.43
C GLY A 547 28.70 6.89 5.32
N TYR A 548 27.44 6.95 5.76
CA TYR A 548 26.44 5.89 5.64
C TYR A 548 25.08 6.52 5.31
N HIS A 549 24.18 5.73 4.74
CA HIS A 549 22.79 6.11 4.55
C HIS A 549 21.91 5.56 5.68
N PHE A 550 21.08 6.42 6.25
CA PHE A 550 20.11 6.07 7.28
C PHE A 550 18.71 6.07 6.68
N LEU A 551 18.02 4.92 6.79
CA LEU A 551 16.62 4.73 6.43
C LEU A 551 15.76 4.86 7.68
N ILE A 552 14.95 5.91 7.74
CA ILE A 552 13.98 6.16 8.80
C ILE A 552 12.62 5.74 8.25
N ARG A 553 12.13 4.56 8.65
CA ARG A 553 10.84 3.99 8.22
C ARG A 553 9.81 4.13 9.32
N PHE A 554 8.56 4.48 8.98
CA PHE A 554 7.45 4.53 9.93
C PHE A 554 6.09 4.41 9.21
N GLN A 555 5.03 4.06 9.97
CA GLN A 555 3.70 3.81 9.41
C GLN A 555 2.69 4.92 9.73
N MET A 556 1.83 5.19 8.75
CA MET A 556 0.73 6.17 8.79
C MET A 556 -0.56 5.53 8.26
N ARG A 557 -1.71 6.11 8.58
CA ARG A 557 -3.04 5.75 8.02
C ARG A 557 -3.85 7.02 7.81
N MET A 558 -4.73 7.08 6.81
CA MET A 558 -5.67 8.20 6.64
C MET A 558 -6.82 8.11 7.64
N VAL A 559 -7.34 9.25 8.07
CA VAL A 559 -8.51 9.37 8.97
C VAL A 559 -9.61 10.13 8.22
N PRO A 560 -10.49 9.41 7.48
CA PRO A 560 -11.47 10.03 6.56
C PRO A 560 -12.43 11.04 7.18
N SER A 561 -12.66 10.99 8.49
CA SER A 561 -13.46 11.93 9.28
C SER A 561 -12.75 13.24 9.64
N ALA A 562 -11.43 13.29 9.45
CA ALA A 562 -10.58 14.46 9.66
C ALA A 562 -9.99 14.99 8.33
N MET A 563 -10.55 14.57 7.18
CA MET A 563 -10.13 14.96 5.84
C MET A 563 -11.32 15.42 4.99
N THR A 564 -11.09 16.33 4.06
CA THR A 564 -12.07 16.73 3.03
C THR A 564 -11.78 15.97 1.73
N PRO A 565 -12.62 15.01 1.32
CA PRO A 565 -12.43 14.31 0.05
C PRO A 565 -12.85 15.16 -1.16
N GLN A 566 -12.33 14.78 -2.33
CA GLN A 566 -12.87 15.18 -3.63
C GLN A 566 -13.81 14.08 -4.15
N TYR A 567 -14.86 14.44 -4.90
CA TYR A 567 -15.84 13.48 -5.39
C TYR A 567 -15.79 13.35 -6.91
N SER A 568 -15.88 12.13 -7.42
CA SER A 568 -16.22 11.84 -8.81
C SER A 568 -17.24 10.71 -8.85
N GLY A 569 -18.42 10.98 -9.42
CA GLY A 569 -19.55 10.06 -9.34
C GLY A 569 -19.89 9.68 -7.89
N ASN A 570 -19.89 8.39 -7.61
CA ASN A 570 -20.13 7.80 -6.29
C ASN A 570 -18.84 7.36 -5.57
N THR A 571 -17.67 7.85 -6.00
CA THR A 571 -16.37 7.63 -5.35
C THR A 571 -15.86 8.91 -4.68
N ALA A 572 -15.41 8.79 -3.43
CA ALA A 572 -14.73 9.82 -2.66
C ALA A 572 -13.22 9.55 -2.64
N PHE A 573 -12.42 10.53 -3.06
CA PHE A 573 -10.97 10.45 -3.17
C PHE A 573 -10.30 11.28 -2.07
N TYR A 574 -9.32 10.67 -1.43
CA TYR A 574 -8.51 11.24 -0.36
C TYR A 574 -7.06 11.30 -0.82
N SER A 575 -6.34 12.36 -0.42
CA SER A 575 -4.94 12.53 -0.76
C SER A 575 -4.20 13.20 0.40
N THR A 576 -2.99 12.74 0.69
CA THR A 576 -2.07 13.36 1.67
C THR A 576 -0.73 13.63 1.00
N GLN A 577 -0.15 14.79 1.25
CA GLN A 577 1.21 15.13 0.81
C GLN A 577 2.12 15.28 2.03
N ASN A 578 3.38 14.85 1.93
CA ASN A 578 4.33 14.94 3.05
C ASN A 578 5.77 15.26 2.60
N LYS A 579 6.52 15.96 3.46
CA LYS A 579 7.96 16.28 3.34
C LYS A 579 8.67 16.02 4.67
N ALA A 580 10.00 15.90 4.65
CA ALA A 580 10.84 15.85 5.84
C ALA A 580 11.94 16.91 5.75
N VAL A 581 12.57 17.25 6.88
CA VAL A 581 13.73 18.13 6.94
C VAL A 581 14.84 17.51 7.79
N THR A 582 16.05 17.48 7.26
CA THR A 582 17.26 17.15 8.02
C THR A 582 17.88 18.45 8.52
N ILE A 583 18.20 18.49 9.81
CA ILE A 583 18.75 19.64 10.51
C ILE A 583 20.09 19.21 11.12
N TYR A 584 21.18 19.90 10.78
CA TYR A 584 22.53 19.57 11.27
C TYR A 584 23.36 20.83 11.57
N GLN A 585 24.35 20.70 12.44
CA GLN A 585 25.28 21.79 12.80
C GLN A 585 26.67 21.21 13.03
N HIS A 586 27.73 21.85 12.52
CA HIS A 586 29.12 21.42 12.75
C HIS A 586 29.70 21.98 14.06
N LYS A 587 30.66 21.24 14.67
CA LYS A 587 31.40 21.68 15.88
C LYS A 587 32.25 22.93 15.66
N THR A 588 32.74 23.17 14.44
CA THR A 588 33.54 24.36 14.11
C THR A 588 32.74 25.67 14.16
N GLY A 589 31.42 25.60 14.31
CA GLY A 589 30.54 26.75 14.50
C GLY A 589 29.64 27.04 13.30
N GLY A 590 28.92 28.16 13.40
CA GLY A 590 27.84 28.52 12.48
C GLY A 590 26.45 28.11 12.98
N ALA A 591 25.42 28.55 12.26
CA ALA A 591 24.04 28.18 12.53
C ALA A 591 23.74 26.73 12.12
N ALA A 592 22.65 26.16 12.65
CA ALA A 592 22.10 24.92 12.12
C ALA A 592 21.62 25.11 10.68
N VAL A 593 21.84 24.09 9.85
CA VAL A 593 21.49 24.06 8.43
C VAL A 593 20.33 23.09 8.22
N GLU A 594 19.27 23.56 7.57
CA GLU A 594 18.13 22.74 7.15
C GLU A 594 18.28 22.27 5.70
N LYS A 595 17.90 21.03 5.43
CA LYS A 595 17.76 20.47 4.07
C LYS A 595 16.43 19.73 3.96
N TRP A 596 15.55 20.19 3.07
CA TRP A 596 14.20 19.67 2.88
C TRP A 596 14.15 18.56 1.82
N SER A 597 13.33 17.54 2.04
CA SER A 597 13.12 16.45 1.07
C SER A 597 12.28 16.88 -0.13
N ASN A 598 12.25 16.02 -1.15
CA ASN A 598 11.14 15.98 -2.09
C ASN A 598 9.79 15.77 -1.37
N GLU A 599 8.70 16.12 -2.03
CA GLU A 599 7.36 15.75 -1.58
C GLU A 599 7.03 14.31 -1.99
N VAL A 600 6.15 13.67 -1.21
CA VAL A 600 5.52 12.39 -1.55
C VAL A 600 4.01 12.47 -1.37
N THR A 601 3.26 11.74 -2.20
CA THR A 601 1.78 11.75 -2.20
C THR A 601 1.22 10.35 -1.96
N THR A 602 0.32 10.21 -1.00
CA THR A 602 -0.52 9.00 -0.85
C THR A 602 -1.94 9.32 -1.27
N ARG A 603 -2.56 8.40 -2.01
CA ARG A 603 -3.95 8.49 -2.49
C ARG A 603 -4.75 7.31 -1.95
N GLY A 604 -6.05 7.50 -1.73
CA GLY A 604 -6.97 6.45 -1.35
C GLY A 604 -8.39 6.82 -1.74
N SER A 605 -9.28 5.84 -1.84
CA SER A 605 -10.67 6.09 -2.21
C SER A 605 -11.68 5.23 -1.43
N VAL A 606 -12.92 5.70 -1.39
CA VAL A 606 -14.08 4.99 -0.86
C VAL A 606 -15.18 5.05 -1.90
N ASN A 607 -15.78 3.92 -2.24
CA ASN A 607 -16.98 3.86 -3.08
C ASN A 607 -18.23 3.85 -2.19
N ARG A 608 -19.28 4.54 -2.64
CA ARG A 608 -20.58 4.55 -1.97
C ARG A 608 -21.27 3.19 -2.09
N VAL A 609 -21.81 2.70 -0.97
CA VAL A 609 -22.76 1.58 -0.97
C VAL A 609 -24.12 2.09 -1.44
N GLU A 610 -24.57 1.57 -2.59
CA GLU A 610 -25.82 1.97 -3.25
C GLU A 610 -27.08 1.46 -2.52
N GLN A 611 -28.22 2.12 -2.78
CA GLN A 611 -29.51 1.80 -2.17
C GLN A 611 -29.95 0.35 -2.47
N ALA A 612 -30.23 -0.47 -1.46
CA ALA A 612 -30.89 -1.76 -1.62
C ALA A 612 -32.33 -1.60 -2.16
N ALA A 613 -32.85 -2.57 -2.92
CA ALA A 613 -34.23 -2.52 -3.38
C ALA A 613 -35.21 -2.56 -2.18
N PRO A 614 -36.22 -1.67 -2.12
CA PRO A 614 -37.19 -1.68 -1.04
C PRO A 614 -38.21 -2.81 -1.22
N GLU A 615 -38.67 -3.35 -0.09
CA GLU A 615 -39.63 -4.45 -0.03
C GLU A 615 -41.02 -3.92 0.34
N LYS A 616 -42.09 -4.52 -0.21
CA LYS A 616 -43.48 -4.26 0.18
C LYS A 616 -44.25 -5.54 0.47
N TYR A 617 -44.83 -5.63 1.65
CA TYR A 617 -45.50 -6.83 2.16
C TYR A 617 -46.75 -6.48 2.98
N LEU A 618 -47.41 -7.51 3.52
CA LEU A 618 -48.70 -7.40 4.20
C LEU A 618 -48.66 -7.97 5.63
N ASP A 619 -49.53 -7.43 6.49
CA ASP A 619 -49.77 -7.89 7.86
C ASP A 619 -48.53 -7.95 8.77
N GLY A 620 -47.53 -7.11 8.50
CA GLY A 620 -46.28 -7.08 9.27
C GLY A 620 -45.34 -8.27 9.02
N VAL A 621 -45.60 -9.10 8.01
CA VAL A 621 -44.81 -10.30 7.70
C VAL A 621 -44.01 -10.09 6.40
N PRO A 622 -42.67 -9.90 6.45
CA PRO A 622 -41.81 -9.83 5.27
C PRO A 622 -42.03 -11.01 4.31
N GLY A 623 -41.88 -10.77 3.01
CA GLY A 623 -42.18 -11.71 1.93
C GLY A 623 -43.68 -11.93 1.65
N LYS A 624 -44.60 -11.52 2.53
CA LYS A 624 -46.05 -11.74 2.33
C LYS A 624 -46.63 -10.75 1.32
N THR A 625 -46.66 -11.11 0.04
CA THR A 625 -47.15 -10.25 -1.05
C THR A 625 -48.66 -10.32 -1.29
N GLU A 626 -49.38 -11.34 -0.83
CA GLU A 626 -50.84 -11.42 -0.94
C GLU A 626 -51.57 -11.55 0.42
N LYS A 627 -52.76 -10.96 0.52
CA LYS A 627 -53.72 -11.15 1.61
C LYS A 627 -55.13 -11.36 1.06
N SER A 628 -55.76 -12.47 1.40
CA SER A 628 -57.19 -12.67 1.15
C SER A 628 -58.04 -11.92 2.17
N LEU A 629 -59.09 -11.25 1.68
CA LEU A 629 -60.12 -10.59 2.50
C LEU A 629 -61.46 -11.32 2.32
N VAL A 630 -62.26 -11.32 3.37
CA VAL A 630 -63.63 -11.85 3.39
C VAL A 630 -64.64 -10.70 3.34
N LEU A 631 -64.34 -9.59 4.01
CA LEU A 631 -65.19 -8.40 4.13
C LEU A 631 -64.50 -7.17 3.53
N ARG A 632 -65.29 -6.16 3.14
CA ARG A 632 -64.75 -4.85 2.72
C ARG A 632 -64.12 -4.06 3.87
N GLU A 633 -64.65 -4.26 5.07
CA GLU A 633 -64.22 -3.58 6.29
C GLU A 633 -62.99 -4.25 6.93
N ASP A 634 -62.49 -5.38 6.36
CA ASP A 634 -61.26 -6.04 6.80
C ASP A 634 -60.05 -5.10 6.65
N GLU A 635 -59.25 -4.95 7.69
CA GLU A 635 -58.05 -4.10 7.64
C GLU A 635 -56.95 -4.71 6.76
N ILE A 636 -56.29 -3.86 5.98
CA ILE A 636 -55.16 -4.18 5.11
C ILE A 636 -53.95 -3.40 5.65
N LEU A 637 -53.02 -4.10 6.29
CA LEU A 637 -51.76 -3.49 6.75
C LEU A 637 -50.71 -3.70 5.66
N PHE A 638 -50.48 -2.69 4.82
CA PHE A 638 -49.32 -2.67 3.93
C PHE A 638 -48.09 -2.21 4.71
N CYS A 639 -46.95 -2.86 4.51
CA CYS A 639 -45.66 -2.46 5.06
C CYS A 639 -44.66 -2.25 3.93
N VAL A 640 -43.90 -1.16 3.97
CA VAL A 640 -42.74 -0.91 3.11
C VAL A 640 -41.48 -0.92 3.98
N ARG A 641 -40.46 -1.64 3.55
CA ARG A 641 -39.16 -1.75 4.23
C ARG A 641 -38.04 -1.27 3.32
N GLN A 642 -37.16 -0.42 3.85
CA GLN A 642 -35.91 -0.01 3.22
C GLN A 642 -34.76 -0.34 4.19
N ASN A 643 -33.88 -1.27 3.79
CA ASN A 643 -32.58 -1.41 4.44
C ASN A 643 -31.72 -0.22 3.97
N LEU A 644 -31.16 0.54 4.90
CA LEU A 644 -30.31 1.69 4.63
C LEU A 644 -28.88 1.20 4.35
N PRO A 645 -28.17 1.75 3.36
CA PRO A 645 -26.80 1.32 3.09
C PRO A 645 -25.86 1.78 4.22
N GLU A 646 -24.92 0.93 4.60
CA GLU A 646 -23.86 1.27 5.54
C GLU A 646 -22.72 1.98 4.79
N ASN A 647 -22.61 3.29 4.97
CA ASN A 647 -21.61 4.12 4.31
C ASN A 647 -20.65 4.77 5.32
N GLY A 648 -19.41 5.03 4.88
CA GLY A 648 -18.48 5.90 5.60
C GLY A 648 -18.91 7.37 5.56
N VAL A 649 -18.26 8.20 6.39
CA VAL A 649 -18.60 9.63 6.61
C VAL A 649 -18.78 10.48 5.35
N ALA A 650 -18.09 10.16 4.25
CA ALA A 650 -18.25 10.84 2.95
C ALA A 650 -19.68 10.71 2.37
N PHE A 651 -20.32 9.55 2.56
CA PHE A 651 -21.57 9.18 1.93
C PHE A 651 -22.66 8.80 2.94
N LEU A 652 -22.70 9.47 4.10
CA LEU A 652 -23.81 9.28 5.02
C LEU A 652 -25.15 9.65 4.33
N PRO A 653 -26.18 8.79 4.43
CA PRO A 653 -27.50 9.07 3.89
C PRO A 653 -28.13 10.25 4.63
N GLN A 654 -28.86 11.10 3.90
CA GLN A 654 -29.41 12.35 4.40
C GLN A 654 -30.92 12.25 4.67
N THR A 655 -31.67 11.57 3.81
CA THR A 655 -33.13 11.48 3.90
C THR A 655 -33.64 10.30 3.08
N VAL A 656 -34.70 9.63 3.55
CA VAL A 656 -35.55 8.74 2.74
C VAL A 656 -36.89 9.42 2.48
N THR A 657 -37.36 9.37 1.24
CA THR A 657 -38.73 9.76 0.85
C THR A 657 -39.42 8.56 0.21
N MET A 658 -40.50 8.07 0.81
CA MET A 658 -41.37 7.05 0.23
C MET A 658 -42.63 7.70 -0.34
N THR A 659 -43.05 7.30 -1.53
CA THR A 659 -44.31 7.70 -2.17
C THR A 659 -45.15 6.48 -2.54
N ASP A 660 -46.39 6.42 -2.06
CA ASP A 660 -47.38 5.36 -2.30
C ASP A 660 -48.64 5.99 -2.89
N GLN A 661 -49.04 5.55 -4.09
CA GLN A 661 -50.33 5.93 -4.68
C GLN A 661 -51.36 4.86 -4.32
N LEU A 662 -52.11 5.10 -3.23
CA LEU A 662 -53.16 4.20 -2.80
C LEU A 662 -54.25 4.13 -3.88
N ALA A 663 -54.72 2.90 -4.16
CA ALA A 663 -55.86 2.68 -5.04
C ALA A 663 -57.10 3.41 -4.51
N SER A 664 -57.87 4.08 -5.38
CA SER A 664 -58.94 5.00 -4.96
C SER A 664 -60.11 4.34 -4.20
N CYS A 665 -60.25 3.01 -4.26
CA CYS A 665 -61.16 2.25 -3.41
C CYS A 665 -60.70 2.10 -1.94
N LEU A 666 -59.45 2.45 -1.61
CA LEU A 666 -58.87 2.37 -0.28
C LEU A 666 -59.00 3.69 0.48
N GLU A 667 -59.29 3.59 1.78
CA GLU A 667 -59.08 4.66 2.76
C GLU A 667 -57.90 4.30 3.67
N LEU A 668 -57.02 5.27 3.91
CA LEU A 668 -55.93 5.20 4.88
C LEU A 668 -56.47 5.55 6.26
N LEU A 669 -56.26 4.67 7.24
CA LEU A 669 -56.69 4.84 8.62
C LEU A 669 -55.55 5.38 9.49
N GLU A 670 -54.33 4.90 9.26
CA GLU A 670 -53.15 5.20 10.06
C GLU A 670 -51.87 5.00 9.24
N THR A 671 -50.83 5.78 9.53
CA THR A 671 -49.46 5.53 9.05
C THR A 671 -48.50 5.58 10.23
N LYS A 672 -47.73 4.51 10.39
CA LYS A 672 -46.74 4.34 11.46
C LYS A 672 -45.35 4.22 10.83
N VAL A 673 -44.41 5.03 11.28
CA VAL A 673 -43.03 5.03 10.76
C VAL A 673 -42.08 4.62 11.88
N GLU A 674 -41.31 3.58 11.64
CA GLU A 674 -40.39 2.99 12.60
C GLU A 674 -39.00 2.81 12.00
N LEU A 675 -37.99 3.00 12.82
CA LEU A 675 -36.59 2.88 12.47
C LEU A 675 -35.89 1.94 13.45
N GLN A 676 -35.18 0.97 12.90
CA GLN A 676 -34.23 0.12 13.62
C GLN A 676 -32.82 0.58 13.25
N ARG A 677 -31.98 0.82 14.24
CA ARG A 677 -30.56 1.14 14.05
C ARG A 677 -29.72 -0.14 14.15
N ALA A 678 -28.48 -0.11 13.68
CA ALA A 678 -27.58 -1.24 13.81
C ALA A 678 -27.49 -1.70 15.28
N GLY A 679 -27.82 -2.97 15.55
CA GLY A 679 -27.85 -3.54 16.89
C GLY A 679 -29.02 -3.14 17.81
N SER A 680 -29.97 -2.30 17.37
CA SER A 680 -31.14 -1.92 18.18
C SER A 680 -32.40 -2.72 17.82
N GLY A 681 -33.48 -2.55 18.60
CA GLY A 681 -34.84 -2.85 18.15
C GLY A 681 -35.44 -1.69 17.33
N PHE A 682 -36.64 -1.91 16.78
CA PHE A 682 -37.42 -0.83 16.15
C PHE A 682 -37.91 0.20 17.18
N SER A 683 -37.93 1.47 16.76
CA SER A 683 -38.45 2.61 17.53
C SER A 683 -39.19 3.58 16.60
N ALA A 684 -40.07 4.44 17.13
CA ALA A 684 -40.83 5.37 16.29
C ALA A 684 -39.92 6.48 15.72
N ALA A 685 -39.97 6.69 14.40
CA ALA A 685 -39.23 7.74 13.72
C ALA A 685 -39.90 9.12 13.94
N GLY A 686 -39.73 9.70 15.14
CA GLY A 686 -40.46 10.88 15.60
C GLY A 686 -40.21 12.19 14.81
N ASN A 687 -39.26 12.19 13.87
CA ASN A 687 -39.00 13.29 12.94
C ASN A 687 -39.66 13.12 11.56
N ALA A 688 -40.31 11.97 11.30
CA ALA A 688 -40.93 11.67 10.00
C ALA A 688 -42.07 12.64 9.66
N GLN A 689 -42.02 13.20 8.46
CA GLN A 689 -43.06 14.05 7.90
C GLN A 689 -43.98 13.19 7.02
N ILE A 690 -45.28 13.20 7.34
CA ILE A 690 -46.29 12.38 6.66
C ILE A 690 -47.32 13.31 6.01
N GLN A 691 -47.55 13.16 4.71
CA GLN A 691 -48.55 13.90 3.96
C GLN A 691 -49.39 12.95 3.10
N ASN A 692 -50.71 13.13 3.08
CA ASN A 692 -51.60 12.41 2.16
C ASN A 692 -52.42 13.45 1.40
N GLN A 693 -52.23 13.53 0.08
CA GLN A 693 -52.95 14.43 -0.82
C GLN A 693 -53.56 13.59 -1.95
N ASP A 694 -54.88 13.65 -2.12
CA ASP A 694 -55.64 12.91 -3.13
C ASP A 694 -55.34 11.38 -3.22
N GLY A 695 -54.93 10.78 -2.11
CA GLY A 695 -54.59 9.35 -2.02
C GLY A 695 -53.12 9.03 -2.32
N GLN A 696 -52.32 10.01 -2.72
CA GLN A 696 -50.86 9.90 -2.73
C GLN A 696 -50.34 10.16 -1.32
N LEU A 697 -49.79 9.12 -0.69
CA LEU A 697 -49.11 9.21 0.59
C LEU A 697 -47.61 9.43 0.36
N THR A 698 -47.08 10.50 0.93
CA THR A 698 -45.65 10.81 0.96
C THR A 698 -45.15 10.77 2.39
N VAL A 699 -44.10 10.00 2.64
CA VAL A 699 -43.44 9.88 3.96
C VAL A 699 -41.96 10.24 3.79
N GLN A 700 -41.54 11.34 4.40
CA GLN A 700 -40.16 11.83 4.36
C GLN A 700 -39.51 11.71 5.74
N VAL A 701 -38.36 11.04 5.83
CA VAL A 701 -37.63 10.76 7.06
C VAL A 701 -36.21 11.32 6.94
N PRO A 702 -35.90 12.44 7.61
CA PRO A 702 -34.53 12.91 7.75
C PRO A 702 -33.69 11.89 8.55
N LEU A 703 -32.45 11.65 8.11
CA LEU A 703 -31.56 10.66 8.73
C LEU A 703 -30.37 11.34 9.43
N THR A 704 -29.84 10.63 10.43
CA THR A 704 -28.64 10.99 11.19
C THR A 704 -27.56 9.92 11.01
N ALA A 705 -26.33 10.20 11.45
CA ALA A 705 -25.24 9.23 11.38
C ALA A 705 -25.50 7.94 12.17
N GLU A 706 -26.35 7.99 13.21
CA GLU A 706 -26.76 6.84 14.03
C GLU A 706 -27.72 5.87 13.29
N ASP A 707 -28.25 6.30 12.14
CA ASP A 707 -29.24 5.56 11.36
C ASP A 707 -28.60 4.83 10.14
N ASN A 708 -27.31 5.04 9.91
CA ASN A 708 -26.50 4.40 8.87
C ASN A 708 -26.49 2.86 9.05
N GLY A 709 -26.68 2.09 7.97
CA GLY A 709 -26.84 0.63 8.05
C GLY A 709 -28.14 0.15 8.72
N GLY A 710 -29.04 1.04 9.13
CA GLY A 710 -30.31 0.72 9.78
C GLY A 710 -31.40 0.16 8.83
N ILE A 711 -32.60 -0.05 9.37
CA ILE A 711 -33.78 -0.50 8.62
C ILE A 711 -34.95 0.44 8.92
N LEU A 712 -35.47 1.10 7.89
CA LEU A 712 -36.69 1.89 7.95
C LEU A 712 -37.89 1.01 7.59
N GLN A 713 -38.95 1.07 8.38
CA GLN A 713 -40.23 0.39 8.16
C GLN A 713 -41.39 1.39 8.23
N ILE A 714 -42.16 1.48 7.15
CA ILE A 714 -43.36 2.33 7.06
C ILE A 714 -44.58 1.41 6.94
N GLN A 715 -45.50 1.51 7.89
CA GLN A 715 -46.72 0.73 7.95
C GLN A 715 -47.92 1.61 7.62
N MET A 716 -48.79 1.16 6.72
CA MET A 716 -49.96 1.85 6.21
C MET A 716 -51.17 0.95 6.42
N ARG A 717 -52.03 1.35 7.36
CA ARG A 717 -53.22 0.59 7.76
C ARG A 717 -54.41 1.16 7.01
N CYS A 718 -54.96 0.36 6.10
CA CYS A 718 -56.01 0.76 5.16
C CYS A 718 -57.23 -0.17 5.27
N ARG A 719 -58.33 0.19 4.63
CA ARG A 719 -59.47 -0.71 4.33
C ARG A 719 -60.20 -0.27 3.07
N ILE A 720 -61.15 -1.07 2.57
CA ILE A 720 -61.94 -0.71 1.39
C ILE A 720 -63.07 0.24 1.80
N ARG A 721 -63.12 1.42 1.15
CA ARG A 721 -64.14 2.45 1.37
C ARG A 721 -65.56 1.88 1.20
N LYS A 722 -66.42 2.19 2.16
CA LYS A 722 -67.81 1.73 2.14
C LYS A 722 -68.57 2.33 0.94
N GLY A 723 -69.34 1.49 0.25
CA GLY A 723 -70.19 1.92 -0.87
C GLY A 723 -69.50 2.11 -2.23
N MET A 724 -68.17 1.99 -2.33
CA MET A 724 -67.46 2.10 -3.61
C MET A 724 -67.88 1.02 -4.63
N ASP A 725 -67.92 1.39 -5.90
CA ASP A 725 -67.80 0.41 -6.99
C ASP A 725 -66.39 -0.18 -6.98
N LEU A 726 -66.31 -1.50 -7.16
CA LEU A 726 -65.07 -2.28 -7.19
C LEU A 726 -64.80 -2.89 -8.57
N SER A 727 -65.65 -2.61 -9.56
CA SER A 727 -65.53 -3.10 -10.94
C SER A 727 -64.15 -2.85 -11.59
N PRO A 728 -63.44 -1.72 -11.35
CA PRO A 728 -62.08 -1.51 -11.89
C PRO A 728 -61.02 -2.51 -11.41
N TRP A 729 -61.25 -3.17 -10.27
CA TRP A 729 -60.33 -4.15 -9.67
C TRP A 729 -60.85 -5.60 -9.81
N LYS A 730 -61.97 -5.79 -10.50
CA LYS A 730 -62.59 -7.10 -10.71
C LYS A 730 -61.82 -7.90 -11.76
N GLN A 731 -61.35 -9.09 -11.39
CA GLN A 731 -60.71 -10.04 -12.28
C GLN A 731 -61.42 -11.40 -12.19
N THR A 732 -61.59 -12.06 -13.34
CA THR A 732 -62.07 -13.45 -13.41
C THR A 732 -60.87 -14.33 -13.73
N THR A 733 -60.59 -15.33 -12.89
CA THR A 733 -59.51 -16.30 -13.12
C THR A 733 -59.95 -17.43 -14.05
N ALA A 734 -59.01 -18.22 -14.59
CA ALA A 734 -59.27 -19.22 -15.62
C ALA A 734 -60.16 -20.40 -15.17
N ASP A 735 -60.35 -20.57 -13.87
CA ASP A 735 -61.29 -21.49 -13.21
C ASP A 735 -62.73 -20.95 -13.15
N GLY A 736 -62.95 -19.70 -13.58
CA GLY A 736 -64.23 -18.98 -13.50
C GLY A 736 -64.47 -18.24 -12.18
N SER A 737 -63.55 -18.31 -11.20
CA SER A 737 -63.67 -17.60 -9.93
C SER A 737 -63.53 -16.09 -10.12
N VAL A 738 -64.29 -15.31 -9.34
CA VAL A 738 -64.30 -13.85 -9.41
C VAL A 738 -63.64 -13.26 -8.15
N TRP A 739 -62.63 -12.41 -8.37
CA TRP A 739 -61.87 -11.75 -7.30
C TRP A 739 -61.82 -10.24 -7.52
N ILE A 740 -61.84 -9.47 -6.43
CA ILE A 740 -61.42 -8.07 -6.45
C ILE A 740 -59.95 -8.04 -6.00
N ARG A 741 -59.03 -7.76 -6.93
CA ARG A 741 -57.59 -7.73 -6.68
C ARG A 741 -57.12 -6.27 -6.65
N ILE A 742 -56.74 -5.80 -5.47
CA ILE A 742 -56.29 -4.42 -5.24
C ILE A 742 -54.76 -4.44 -5.06
N PRO A 743 -53.98 -4.20 -6.14
CA PRO A 743 -52.54 -4.10 -6.05
C PRO A 743 -52.10 -2.78 -5.42
N ASN A 744 -50.94 -2.79 -4.78
CA ASN A 744 -50.26 -1.60 -4.28
C ASN A 744 -48.74 -1.74 -4.50
N LYS A 745 -48.09 -0.64 -4.90
CA LYS A 745 -46.64 -0.44 -5.03
C LYS A 745 -46.26 0.92 -4.41
N ALA A 746 -45.03 1.05 -3.95
CA ALA A 746 -44.48 2.34 -3.54
C ALA A 746 -43.12 2.54 -4.19
N ASP A 747 -42.68 3.78 -4.32
CA ASP A 747 -41.32 4.14 -4.70
C ASP A 747 -40.60 4.70 -3.48
N VAL A 748 -39.34 4.29 -3.27
CA VAL A 748 -38.50 4.78 -2.18
C VAL A 748 -37.28 5.47 -2.77
N THR A 749 -37.19 6.76 -2.52
CA THR A 749 -36.05 7.61 -2.87
C THR A 749 -35.12 7.74 -1.68
N LEU A 750 -33.85 7.36 -1.83
CA LEU A 750 -32.79 7.64 -0.88
C LEU A 750 -31.96 8.84 -1.39
N GLN A 751 -31.67 9.79 -0.51
CA GLN A 751 -30.83 10.96 -0.78
C GLN A 751 -29.59 10.95 0.12
N TRP A 752 -28.45 11.37 -0.42
CA TRP A 752 -27.15 11.46 0.27
C TRP A 752 -26.66 12.90 0.36
N ASN A 753 -25.79 13.18 1.34
CA ASN A 753 -25.20 14.50 1.50
C ASN A 753 -24.21 14.87 0.37
N ASN A 754 -23.51 13.87 -0.19
CA ASN A 754 -22.47 14.06 -1.21
C ASN A 754 -22.52 12.97 -2.30
N GLY A 755 -21.75 13.18 -3.37
CA GLY A 755 -21.66 12.27 -4.52
C GLY A 755 -22.75 12.49 -5.57
N ALA A 756 -22.59 11.84 -6.72
CA ALA A 756 -23.54 11.84 -7.83
C ALA A 756 -23.91 10.39 -8.23
N PRO A 757 -25.20 10.10 -8.48
CA PRO A 757 -26.36 10.97 -8.30
C PRO A 757 -26.65 11.22 -6.80
N GLN A 758 -27.06 12.45 -6.45
CA GLN A 758 -27.36 12.82 -5.05
C GLN A 758 -28.57 12.09 -4.47
N SER A 759 -29.45 11.58 -5.32
CA SER A 759 -30.55 10.68 -4.93
C SER A 759 -30.74 9.57 -5.95
N VAL A 760 -31.28 8.44 -5.48
CA VAL A 760 -31.69 7.28 -6.28
C VAL A 760 -33.10 6.93 -5.82
N SER A 761 -33.96 6.52 -6.76
CA SER A 761 -35.31 6.02 -6.46
C SER A 761 -35.46 4.59 -6.96
N LYS A 762 -36.12 3.75 -6.16
CA LYS A 762 -36.39 2.35 -6.50
C LYS A 762 -37.83 1.99 -6.12
N SER A 763 -38.55 1.37 -7.06
CA SER A 763 -39.88 0.81 -6.80
C SER A 763 -39.80 -0.44 -5.93
N THR A 764 -40.81 -0.62 -5.08
CA THR A 764 -41.03 -1.88 -4.37
C THR A 764 -41.55 -2.96 -5.31
N ASN A 765 -41.48 -4.22 -4.88
CA ASN A 765 -42.36 -5.26 -5.41
C ASN A 765 -43.84 -4.88 -5.18
N GLN A 766 -44.74 -5.60 -5.85
CA GLN A 766 -46.19 -5.45 -5.64
C GLN A 766 -46.63 -6.24 -4.40
N ALA A 767 -47.50 -5.63 -3.59
CA ALA A 767 -48.35 -6.31 -2.61
C ALA A 767 -49.82 -6.20 -3.05
N GLN A 768 -50.68 -7.14 -2.67
CA GLN A 768 -52.04 -7.21 -3.21
C GLN A 768 -53.06 -7.73 -2.20
N ALA A 769 -54.17 -7.00 -2.04
CA ALA A 769 -55.33 -7.44 -1.27
C ALA A 769 -56.38 -8.08 -2.20
N ASN A 770 -56.84 -9.28 -1.85
CA ASN A 770 -57.70 -10.14 -2.67
C ASN A 770 -59.04 -10.35 -1.95
N LEU A 771 -60.06 -9.52 -2.22
CA LEU A 771 -61.41 -9.73 -1.68
C LEU A 771 -62.15 -10.79 -2.52
N ARG A 772 -62.60 -11.86 -1.88
CA ARG A 772 -63.37 -12.94 -2.51
C ARG A 772 -64.78 -12.47 -2.90
N ILE A 773 -65.21 -12.81 -4.10
CA ILE A 773 -66.64 -12.82 -4.48
C ILE A 773 -67.08 -14.28 -4.55
N ASN A 774 -68.27 -14.58 -4.05
CA ASN A 774 -68.78 -15.95 -3.94
C ASN A 774 -69.81 -16.25 -5.03
N HIS A 775 -69.95 -17.52 -5.37
CA HIS A 775 -70.99 -18.00 -6.28
C HIS A 775 -72.12 -18.69 -5.49
N ILE A 776 -73.36 -18.56 -5.95
CA ILE A 776 -74.48 -19.43 -5.53
C ILE A 776 -75.01 -20.12 -6.78
N ARG A 777 -74.90 -21.46 -6.83
CA ARG A 777 -75.38 -22.29 -7.95
C ARG A 777 -76.68 -22.98 -7.61
N LEU A 778 -77.77 -22.55 -8.25
CA LEU A 778 -79.10 -23.14 -8.08
C LEU A 778 -79.38 -24.04 -9.28
N THR A 779 -79.28 -25.34 -9.07
CA THR A 779 -79.51 -26.35 -10.12
C THR A 779 -80.97 -26.78 -10.08
N LYS A 780 -81.67 -26.62 -11.19
CA LYS A 780 -83.00 -27.17 -11.38
C LYS A 780 -82.91 -28.63 -11.83
N LYS A 781 -83.77 -29.49 -11.31
CA LYS A 781 -83.96 -30.88 -11.75
C LYS A 781 -85.43 -31.19 -12.00
N ILE A 782 -85.71 -31.91 -13.08
CA ILE A 782 -87.03 -32.48 -13.43
C ILE A 782 -86.86 -33.87 -14.07
N GLN A 783 -87.93 -34.67 -14.07
CA GLN A 783 -88.00 -35.86 -14.93
C GLN A 783 -88.17 -35.44 -16.39
N VAL A 784 -87.61 -36.22 -17.33
CA VAL A 784 -87.82 -36.03 -18.77
C VAL A 784 -89.26 -36.39 -19.15
N ASP A 785 -89.78 -37.48 -18.58
CA ASP A 785 -91.11 -38.02 -18.91
C ASP A 785 -92.26 -37.08 -18.49
N ASP A 786 -92.01 -36.12 -17.60
CA ASP A 786 -92.97 -35.05 -17.25
C ASP A 786 -93.17 -34.04 -18.40
N ILE A 787 -92.18 -33.87 -19.28
CA ILE A 787 -92.10 -32.73 -20.21
C ILE A 787 -93.01 -32.91 -21.42
N VAL A 788 -94.20 -32.30 -21.37
CA VAL A 788 -95.11 -32.22 -22.52
C VAL A 788 -94.74 -31.03 -23.40
N TRP A 789 -93.83 -31.28 -24.34
CA TRP A 789 -93.31 -30.32 -25.31
C TRP A 789 -94.36 -29.62 -26.19
N ALA A 790 -95.54 -30.22 -26.36
CA ALA A 790 -96.64 -29.63 -27.13
C ALA A 790 -97.10 -28.28 -26.52
N HIS A 791 -96.96 -28.14 -25.20
CA HIS A 791 -97.31 -26.93 -24.46
C HIS A 791 -96.19 -25.86 -24.47
N GLY A 792 -95.03 -26.12 -25.08
CA GLY A 792 -93.82 -25.29 -25.04
C GLY A 792 -92.69 -25.85 -24.16
N ASN A 793 -91.71 -25.01 -23.82
CA ASN A 793 -90.56 -25.37 -22.98
C ASN A 793 -90.85 -25.17 -21.47
N PRO A 794 -90.40 -26.07 -20.57
CA PRO A 794 -90.42 -25.82 -19.13
C PRO A 794 -89.44 -24.69 -18.74
N VAL A 795 -89.93 -23.68 -18.03
CA VAL A 795 -89.13 -22.56 -17.50
C VAL A 795 -89.30 -22.48 -15.99
N PHE A 796 -88.19 -22.28 -15.28
CA PHE A 796 -88.17 -22.10 -13.83
C PHE A 796 -87.35 -20.87 -13.46
N THR A 797 -87.91 -19.98 -12.63
CA THR A 797 -87.24 -18.77 -12.14
C THR A 797 -86.81 -18.98 -10.71
N PHE A 798 -85.51 -18.88 -10.45
CA PHE A 798 -84.98 -18.74 -9.11
C PHE A 798 -84.92 -17.27 -8.71
N THR A 799 -85.34 -17.00 -7.48
CA THR A 799 -85.20 -15.72 -6.78
C THR A 799 -84.16 -15.88 -5.68
N LEU A 800 -83.18 -15.00 -5.67
CA LEU A 800 -82.15 -14.90 -4.63
C LEU A 800 -82.30 -13.54 -3.95
N THR A 801 -82.60 -13.52 -2.67
CA THR A 801 -82.74 -12.29 -1.86
C THR A 801 -81.82 -12.34 -0.67
N GLY A 802 -81.16 -11.25 -0.32
CA GLY A 802 -80.28 -11.27 0.85
C GLY A 802 -79.72 -9.92 1.24
N THR A 803 -78.82 -9.96 2.22
CA THR A 803 -78.08 -8.81 2.71
C THR A 803 -76.59 -9.15 2.63
N ASP A 804 -75.81 -8.35 1.91
CA ASP A 804 -74.36 -8.49 1.94
C ASP A 804 -73.78 -8.09 3.31
N ALA A 805 -72.54 -8.51 3.57
CA ALA A 805 -71.90 -8.27 4.86
C ALA A 805 -71.60 -6.78 5.15
N ALA A 806 -71.75 -5.89 4.16
CA ALA A 806 -71.67 -4.44 4.36
C ALA A 806 -73.03 -3.83 4.80
N GLY A 807 -74.11 -4.62 4.77
CA GLY A 807 -75.47 -4.26 5.17
C GLY A 807 -76.43 -3.94 4.02
N ALA A 808 -76.00 -4.05 2.76
CA ALA A 808 -76.85 -3.69 1.62
C ALA A 808 -77.75 -4.86 1.20
N LYS A 809 -79.05 -4.57 1.08
CA LYS A 809 -80.07 -5.54 0.65
C LYS A 809 -80.13 -5.61 -0.87
N GLN A 810 -80.11 -6.83 -1.42
CA GLN A 810 -80.09 -7.08 -2.85
C GLN A 810 -81.05 -8.23 -3.22
N SER A 811 -81.57 -8.19 -4.45
CA SER A 811 -82.49 -9.18 -5.01
C SER A 811 -82.11 -9.46 -6.46
N TRP A 812 -82.01 -10.73 -6.82
CA TRP A 812 -81.70 -11.19 -8.17
C TRP A 812 -82.71 -12.25 -8.60
N HIS A 813 -83.02 -12.30 -9.89
CA HIS A 813 -83.91 -13.30 -10.48
C HIS A 813 -83.23 -13.89 -11.71
N GLN A 814 -83.10 -15.22 -11.77
CA GLN A 814 -82.49 -15.92 -12.90
C GLN A 814 -83.33 -17.13 -13.29
N ALA A 815 -83.66 -17.22 -14.57
CA ALA A 815 -84.50 -18.29 -15.11
C ALA A 815 -83.68 -19.27 -15.96
N VAL A 816 -83.99 -20.56 -15.80
CA VAL A 816 -83.51 -21.66 -16.65
C VAL A 816 -84.67 -22.18 -17.50
N GLU A 817 -84.37 -22.56 -18.75
CA GLU A 817 -85.35 -23.01 -19.75
C GLU A 817 -84.87 -24.32 -20.37
N PHE A 818 -85.67 -25.38 -20.26
CA PHE A 818 -85.36 -26.69 -20.82
C PHE A 818 -85.84 -26.76 -22.27
N THR A 819 -84.91 -26.84 -23.22
CA THR A 819 -85.23 -26.98 -24.65
C THR A 819 -85.01 -28.42 -25.14
N LYS A 820 -85.73 -28.85 -26.19
CA LYS A 820 -85.62 -30.19 -26.77
C LYS A 820 -84.18 -30.62 -27.09
N ASN A 821 -83.33 -29.68 -27.48
CA ASN A 821 -81.96 -29.95 -27.92
C ASN A 821 -80.97 -30.17 -26.75
N GLN A 822 -81.43 -29.98 -25.51
CA GLN A 822 -80.61 -30.02 -24.28
C GLN A 822 -81.09 -31.10 -23.29
N VAL A 823 -82.13 -31.86 -23.64
CA VAL A 823 -82.76 -32.85 -22.77
C VAL A 823 -82.58 -34.25 -23.38
N PRO A 824 -82.03 -35.23 -22.63
CA PRO A 824 -81.88 -36.61 -23.12
C PRO A 824 -83.25 -37.28 -23.28
N GLU A 825 -83.33 -38.37 -24.03
CA GLU A 825 -84.61 -39.02 -24.36
C GLU A 825 -85.40 -39.56 -23.15
N LYS A 826 -84.73 -39.89 -22.03
CA LYS A 826 -85.31 -40.45 -20.80
C LYS A 826 -84.50 -40.08 -19.56
N GLY A 827 -85.11 -40.29 -18.38
CA GLY A 827 -84.45 -40.12 -17.07
C GLY A 827 -84.70 -38.74 -16.47
N THR A 828 -83.69 -38.15 -15.85
CA THR A 828 -83.78 -36.78 -15.27
C THR A 828 -82.88 -35.82 -16.03
N THR A 829 -83.33 -34.58 -16.22
CA THR A 829 -82.53 -33.48 -16.80
C THR A 829 -82.31 -32.35 -15.79
N THR A 830 -81.22 -31.59 -15.98
CA THR A 830 -80.81 -30.50 -15.08
C THR A 830 -80.27 -29.28 -15.80
N LEU A 831 -80.56 -28.09 -15.29
CA LEU A 831 -79.97 -26.81 -15.73
C LEU A 831 -79.66 -25.92 -14.53
N THR A 832 -78.58 -25.14 -14.61
CA THR A 832 -78.05 -24.35 -13.49
C THR A 832 -78.25 -22.86 -13.69
N ALA A 833 -78.59 -22.15 -12.61
CA ALA A 833 -78.50 -20.71 -12.50
C ALA A 833 -77.37 -20.31 -11.54
N ASP A 834 -76.30 -19.74 -12.09
CA ASP A 834 -75.20 -19.15 -11.33
C ASP A 834 -75.50 -17.69 -10.98
N PHE A 835 -75.51 -17.40 -9.67
CA PHE A 835 -75.54 -16.05 -9.11
C PHE A 835 -74.15 -15.70 -8.57
N VAL A 836 -73.71 -14.45 -8.75
CA VAL A 836 -72.42 -13.94 -8.27
C VAL A 836 -72.68 -12.87 -7.22
N VAL A 837 -72.27 -13.11 -5.97
CA VAL A 837 -72.63 -12.29 -4.81
C VAL A 837 -71.43 -12.01 -3.88
N PRO A 838 -71.40 -10.87 -3.17
CA PRO A 838 -70.43 -10.65 -2.09
C PRO A 838 -70.57 -11.67 -0.94
N ALA A 839 -69.62 -11.67 0.00
CA ALA A 839 -69.87 -12.27 1.32
C ALA A 839 -71.14 -11.66 1.96
N GLY A 840 -71.96 -12.50 2.59
CA GLY A 840 -73.28 -12.11 3.10
C GLY A 840 -74.21 -13.29 3.37
N VAL A 841 -75.47 -12.98 3.70
CA VAL A 841 -76.53 -13.97 3.95
C VAL A 841 -77.60 -13.85 2.87
N TYR A 842 -77.92 -14.97 2.20
CA TYR A 842 -78.84 -15.00 1.07
C TYR A 842 -79.84 -16.16 1.17
N GLU A 843 -81.13 -15.88 1.02
CA GLU A 843 -82.18 -16.87 0.81
C GLU A 843 -82.43 -17.07 -0.69
N ALA A 844 -82.30 -18.31 -1.14
CA ALA A 844 -82.71 -18.78 -2.45
C ALA A 844 -84.09 -19.46 -2.38
N SER A 845 -84.96 -19.16 -3.35
CA SER A 845 -86.25 -19.81 -3.55
C SER A 845 -86.56 -19.97 -5.04
N GLU A 846 -87.42 -20.94 -5.38
CA GLU A 846 -88.02 -21.04 -6.70
C GLU A 846 -89.39 -20.36 -6.73
N GLU A 847 -89.68 -19.61 -7.80
CA GLU A 847 -91.01 -19.05 -8.06
C GLU A 847 -91.99 -20.12 -8.54
N LYS A 848 -93.23 -20.05 -8.08
CA LYS A 848 -94.26 -21.06 -8.39
C LYS A 848 -94.57 -21.10 -9.88
N THR A 849 -94.55 -22.30 -10.46
CA THR A 849 -95.05 -22.57 -11.82
C THR A 849 -96.36 -23.35 -11.76
N MET A 850 -97.21 -23.25 -12.79
CA MET A 850 -98.59 -23.80 -12.72
C MET A 850 -98.65 -25.34 -12.78
N ARG A 851 -97.70 -25.99 -13.47
CA ARG A 851 -97.72 -27.45 -13.70
C ARG A 851 -96.75 -28.26 -12.87
N TYR A 852 -95.75 -27.64 -12.25
CA TYR A 852 -94.70 -28.34 -11.49
C TYR A 852 -94.60 -27.79 -10.07
N GLN A 853 -94.57 -28.68 -9.08
CA GLN A 853 -94.41 -28.33 -7.68
C GLN A 853 -93.07 -28.85 -7.14
N LEU A 854 -92.46 -28.06 -6.26
CA LEU A 854 -91.21 -28.41 -5.58
C LEU A 854 -91.45 -29.66 -4.72
N GLU A 855 -90.78 -30.76 -5.08
CA GLU A 855 -90.82 -32.03 -4.36
C GLU A 855 -89.80 -31.98 -3.22
N GLN A 856 -88.56 -31.62 -3.53
CA GLN A 856 -87.43 -31.66 -2.59
C GLN A 856 -86.31 -30.70 -2.99
N ILE A 857 -85.53 -30.27 -2.00
CA ILE A 857 -84.25 -29.59 -2.20
C ILE A 857 -83.15 -30.52 -1.67
N THR A 858 -82.11 -30.75 -2.46
CA THR A 858 -81.03 -31.71 -2.14
C THR A 858 -79.65 -31.15 -2.50
N GLN A 859 -78.59 -31.87 -2.16
CA GLN A 859 -77.20 -31.52 -2.49
C GLN A 859 -76.80 -30.09 -2.08
N ILE A 860 -77.24 -29.65 -0.89
CA ILE A 860 -76.99 -28.30 -0.40
C ILE A 860 -75.54 -28.17 0.11
N GLN A 861 -74.84 -27.13 -0.31
CA GLN A 861 -73.49 -26.75 0.16
C GLN A 861 -73.51 -25.32 0.69
N ASN A 862 -72.83 -25.06 1.81
CA ASN A 862 -72.72 -23.75 2.49
C ASN A 862 -74.06 -23.03 2.73
N GLY A 863 -75.13 -23.79 2.94
CA GLY A 863 -76.46 -23.29 3.28
C GLY A 863 -77.32 -24.31 4.00
N THR A 864 -78.44 -23.83 4.54
CA THR A 864 -79.39 -24.63 5.34
C THR A 864 -80.78 -24.52 4.73
N GLN A 865 -81.48 -25.65 4.55
CA GLN A 865 -82.85 -25.64 4.07
C GLN A 865 -83.80 -25.00 5.10
N GLN A 866 -84.71 -24.14 4.63
CA GLN A 866 -85.77 -23.51 5.42
C GLN A 866 -87.10 -23.66 4.67
N GLY A 867 -87.74 -24.82 4.83
CA GLY A 867 -88.93 -25.19 4.07
C GLY A 867 -88.66 -25.29 2.57
N ALA A 868 -89.33 -24.45 1.78
CA ALA A 868 -89.16 -24.36 0.32
C ALA A 868 -88.01 -23.41 -0.11
N ARG A 869 -87.08 -23.09 0.79
CA ARG A 869 -85.96 -22.17 0.57
C ARG A 869 -84.63 -22.76 1.05
N VAL A 870 -83.52 -22.15 0.63
CA VAL A 870 -82.18 -22.39 1.21
C VAL A 870 -81.58 -21.06 1.66
N ARG A 871 -81.17 -20.98 2.94
CA ARG A 871 -80.39 -19.86 3.47
C ARG A 871 -78.90 -20.19 3.37
N PHE A 872 -78.20 -19.54 2.45
CA PHE A 872 -76.75 -19.55 2.34
C PHE A 872 -76.12 -18.53 3.29
N ASP A 873 -75.01 -18.90 3.92
CA ASP A 873 -74.26 -18.02 4.82
C ASP A 873 -72.80 -17.95 4.37
N LEU A 874 -72.50 -16.96 3.54
CA LEU A 874 -71.23 -16.86 2.80
C LEU A 874 -70.24 -15.91 3.48
N ASN A 875 -70.52 -15.52 4.73
CA ASN A 875 -69.61 -14.73 5.58
C ASN A 875 -68.35 -15.51 5.99
N THR A 876 -68.30 -16.81 5.70
CA THR A 876 -67.12 -17.67 5.87
C THR A 876 -66.28 -17.82 4.58
N GLY A 877 -66.69 -17.18 3.47
CA GLY A 877 -65.92 -17.16 2.22
C GLY A 877 -65.95 -18.47 1.42
N GLY A 878 -67.08 -19.18 1.42
CA GLY A 878 -67.35 -20.33 0.54
C GLY A 878 -68.43 -20.04 -0.51
N ASP A 879 -68.53 -20.89 -1.54
CA ASP A 879 -69.60 -20.83 -2.54
C ASP A 879 -70.82 -21.67 -2.10
N GLY A 880 -72.03 -21.20 -2.38
CA GLY A 880 -73.27 -21.93 -2.14
C GLY A 880 -73.69 -22.80 -3.32
N SER A 881 -74.32 -23.95 -3.06
CA SER A 881 -75.07 -24.67 -4.09
C SER A 881 -76.29 -25.42 -3.54
N ALA A 882 -77.29 -25.67 -4.37
CA ALA A 882 -78.45 -26.51 -4.04
C ALA A 882 -79.15 -27.03 -5.31
N VAL A 883 -79.73 -28.24 -5.25
CA VAL A 883 -80.54 -28.84 -6.31
C VAL A 883 -82.02 -28.81 -5.94
N PHE A 884 -82.81 -28.00 -6.65
CA PHE A 884 -84.27 -27.94 -6.52
C PHE A 884 -84.90 -28.95 -7.50
N SER A 885 -85.61 -29.94 -6.98
CA SER A 885 -86.26 -30.99 -7.77
C SER A 885 -87.77 -30.82 -7.74
N ASN A 886 -88.42 -30.75 -8.91
CA ASN A 886 -89.88 -30.74 -9.00
C ASN A 886 -90.40 -31.98 -9.71
N GLN A 887 -91.57 -32.42 -9.26
CA GLN A 887 -92.47 -33.29 -10.00
C GLN A 887 -93.53 -32.44 -10.70
N LYS A 888 -94.04 -32.92 -11.83
CA LYS A 888 -95.27 -32.40 -12.44
C LYS A 888 -96.50 -32.81 -11.63
N THR A 889 -97.49 -31.93 -11.54
CA THR A 889 -98.72 -32.13 -10.77
C THR A 889 -100.02 -31.93 -11.55
N THR A 890 -99.96 -31.40 -12.77
CA THR A 890 -101.12 -31.36 -13.69
C THR A 890 -100.72 -31.21 -15.16
N ASP A 891 -101.61 -31.65 -16.05
CA ASP A 891 -101.59 -31.38 -17.50
C ASP A 891 -102.66 -30.37 -17.93
N THR A 892 -103.48 -29.86 -17.00
CA THR A 892 -104.52 -28.86 -17.29
C THR A 892 -103.92 -27.51 -17.69
N GLU A 893 -104.69 -26.76 -18.51
CA GLU A 893 -104.38 -25.41 -19.03
C GLU A 893 -103.16 -25.39 -19.98
N GLU A 894 -103.36 -25.07 -21.27
CA GLU A 894 -102.39 -25.43 -22.33
C GLU A 894 -101.11 -24.58 -22.44
N SER A 895 -101.01 -23.41 -21.80
CA SER A 895 -99.80 -22.56 -21.88
C SER A 895 -98.73 -22.89 -20.83
N HIS A 896 -97.47 -23.03 -21.25
CA HIS A 896 -96.32 -22.84 -20.35
C HIS A 896 -96.12 -21.36 -20.00
N THR A 897 -95.36 -21.10 -18.93
CA THR A 897 -94.88 -19.77 -18.55
C THR A 897 -93.96 -19.19 -19.62
N ALA A 898 -94.47 -18.31 -20.48
CA ALA A 898 -93.67 -17.58 -21.46
C ALA A 898 -92.71 -16.60 -20.76
N LEU A 899 -91.40 -16.74 -21.02
CA LEU A 899 -90.37 -15.93 -20.37
C LEU A 899 -90.09 -14.63 -21.15
N VAL A 900 -90.43 -13.48 -20.57
CA VAL A 900 -90.01 -12.15 -21.05
C VAL A 900 -88.91 -11.62 -20.13
N ARG A 901 -87.65 -11.70 -20.59
CA ARG A 901 -86.48 -11.20 -19.82
C ARG A 901 -86.13 -9.76 -20.22
N ASN A 902 -86.73 -8.79 -19.54
CA ASN A 902 -86.32 -7.39 -19.65
C ASN A 902 -84.95 -7.17 -18.99
N LYS A 903 -83.93 -6.81 -19.77
CA LYS A 903 -82.71 -6.17 -19.25
C LYS A 903 -82.94 -4.67 -19.15
N ILE A 904 -83.02 -4.16 -17.92
CA ILE A 904 -83.01 -2.71 -17.65
C ILE A 904 -81.61 -2.36 -17.14
N GLY A 905 -80.87 -1.55 -17.89
CA GLY A 905 -79.58 -1.02 -17.47
C GLY A 905 -79.72 0.14 -16.47
N LYS A 906 -78.66 0.37 -15.71
CA LYS A 906 -78.32 1.66 -15.09
C LYS A 906 -76.99 2.12 -15.69
#